data_AF-A0AAE0V5L4-F1
#
_entry.id   AF-A0AAE0V5L4-F1
#
_cell.length_a   1.000
_cell.length_b   1.000
_cell.length_c   1.000
_cell.angle_alpha   90.00
_cell.angle_beta   90.00
_cell.angle_gamma   90.00
#
_symmetry.space_group_name_H-M   'P 1'
#
loop_
_entity.id
_entity.type
_entity.pdbx_description
1 polymer ?
#
loop_
_entity_poly.entity_id
_entity_poly.type
_entity_poly.pdbx_seq_one_letter_code
_entity_poly.pdbx_strand_id
1 'polypeptide(L)'
;YKRHLSTTSNSQTPNSTMAKTKELSNDTRNKIDLHQAGKTESAKGKQLGVKKSTVGAIIRKWKTYKTTDNLPRSGAPCKISPRGVKMITKTVSKNPRTTRGDLVNDLQRAGTKVTKATISNTLRRQGLKSCSARRVPLLKPVHVRARLKCAREHLDDPEEDWENVIWSDETKIELFGKNSTCRVWRRKNAELHPKNTIPTVKHGGGNIMLWGCFSAKGPGRLIRVKERMNGVMYREILSKNLLPSARALKMKRGWIFQHDNDPKHTARAMKEWLRKKHFKVLKWPSQSPDLNPIENLWRELKIRVAQRQPQNITALEEICMEEWAKLPETIMVSVWDVVLTLGCMWLPSCLCQTISPQAGKLKFRLAGYPRKHNEGRVEIFYNSEWGTICDDDFTLTNAHVLCRHLGFVNAISWSHSAKYGAGTGKIWLDNLICTSSESSIESCVSRGWGNSDCTHDEDAGVVCKDEKLPGFLEDNIIEMQVDENRLKDIRLHPVSAQLPTTEGVVEVQDKEDRVHICNIGWTTKNSRVVCGMMGFPSGKTITKRIHSHNSVYRIHSVACSGNEAHLSACTMVFSKNTSTPCPGGGPAAVRCWPGPQFSQGHSHKGKRNRTIKARLKGGARTGEGRVEVLKGSVWGTVCDDHWSLQSANVVCRELGFGTAKEALTDARMGQGTGRIYMNEVRCRGDEKSLWDCPHNNVTTSKCKHTEDAAVKCNIPYMGFEKRIRLTGGRTQLEGRVEILATNAGVLGEWGLICGDDWTSREAMVACRQLGLGHASSGLRETWYWDSSNVTEMVMSGVKCRGDEMTLTACQHHSVVSCKRAGAAFAAGVICTDSAPDLVLNAPLVEYSVYIEDRPLHLLYCAAEENCLSKSAVNADWPYGQRRLLRFSSEIHNVGQADFRPRLSRNSWVWHECHRHYHSMDIFTDYDLLDLNGTKVADGHKASFCLEDTDCNEGVSKQYECANFGEQGITVGCWDTYRHDIDCQWIDITDVNPGNYILQVILNPNFEVAESDFTNNAMRCNCKYDGHRIWLHKCHLGDSYSEEAEKEFELYPGQLNNQIF
;
A
#
# COMPACT_ATOMS: atom_id res chain seq x y z
N TYR A 1 -36.00 -49.21 -11.12
CA TYR A 1 -36.91 -50.27 -11.61
C TYR A 1 -36.11 -51.30 -12.38
N LYS A 2 -35.95 -52.51 -11.84
CA LYS A 2 -35.44 -53.68 -12.58
C LYS A 2 -36.52 -54.12 -13.57
N ARG A 3 -36.16 -54.35 -14.84
CA ARG A 3 -36.71 -55.44 -15.65
C ARG A 3 -35.71 -55.86 -16.73
N HIS A 4 -35.52 -57.17 -16.76
CA HIS A 4 -34.66 -57.99 -17.59
C HIS A 4 -35.27 -58.26 -18.99
N LEU A 5 -34.45 -58.95 -19.80
CA LEU A 5 -34.70 -59.78 -21.01
C LEU A 5 -34.43 -59.04 -22.33
N SER A 6 -33.31 -59.24 -23.04
CA SER A 6 -32.60 -60.44 -23.57
C SER A 6 -32.98 -60.76 -25.02
N THR A 7 -32.03 -61.43 -25.72
CA THR A 7 -32.03 -62.09 -27.05
C THR A 7 -31.71 -61.19 -28.26
N THR A 8 -30.46 -61.16 -28.76
CA THR A 8 -29.78 -62.06 -29.74
C THR A 8 -30.44 -61.98 -31.13
N SER A 9 -29.80 -61.82 -32.29
CA SER A 9 -28.46 -62.03 -32.85
C SER A 9 -28.36 -61.10 -34.10
N ASN A 10 -27.22 -60.70 -34.66
CA ASN A 10 -26.39 -61.52 -35.52
C ASN A 10 -25.09 -60.78 -35.93
N SER A 11 -24.09 -61.58 -36.27
CA SER A 11 -22.69 -61.27 -36.54
C SER A 11 -22.39 -60.33 -37.72
N GLN A 12 -21.50 -59.36 -37.50
CA GLN A 12 -20.56 -58.85 -38.50
C GLN A 12 -19.18 -58.64 -37.88
N THR A 13 -18.21 -59.39 -38.42
CA THR A 13 -16.74 -59.28 -38.37
C THR A 13 -16.12 -58.10 -37.59
N PRO A 14 -15.24 -58.33 -36.60
CA PRO A 14 -14.42 -57.28 -36.03
C PRO A 14 -13.25 -56.97 -36.98
N ASN A 15 -13.35 -55.82 -37.65
CA ASN A 15 -12.21 -55.19 -38.30
C ASN A 15 -11.12 -54.92 -37.26
N SER A 16 -9.95 -55.48 -37.53
CA SER A 16 -8.63 -55.18 -36.96
C SER A 16 -8.52 -53.74 -36.42
N THR A 17 -8.65 -53.58 -35.11
CA THR A 17 -8.09 -52.44 -34.40
C THR A 17 -6.84 -52.94 -33.70
N MET A 18 -5.68 -52.49 -34.18
CA MET A 18 -4.37 -52.81 -33.62
C MET A 18 -4.40 -52.61 -32.10
N ALA A 19 -4.26 -53.70 -31.36
CA ALA A 19 -4.08 -53.66 -29.91
C ALA A 19 -2.80 -52.86 -29.61
N LYS A 20 -2.94 -51.80 -28.79
CA LYS A 20 -1.82 -51.09 -28.18
C LYS A 20 -0.92 -52.13 -27.48
N THR A 21 0.37 -52.10 -27.78
CA THR A 21 1.41 -52.93 -27.18
C THR A 21 1.26 -53.02 -25.66
N LYS A 22 0.98 -54.23 -25.14
CA LYS A 22 0.98 -54.49 -23.69
C LYS A 22 2.39 -54.28 -23.15
N GLU A 23 2.54 -53.30 -22.26
CA GLU A 23 3.80 -53.07 -21.53
C GLU A 23 4.06 -54.25 -20.57
N LEU A 24 5.33 -54.66 -20.42
CA LEU A 24 5.72 -55.71 -19.47
C LEU A 24 5.43 -55.27 -18.02
N SER A 25 5.01 -56.17 -17.13
CA SER A 25 4.81 -55.83 -15.72
C SER A 25 6.15 -55.53 -15.01
N ASN A 26 6.14 -54.69 -13.97
CA ASN A 26 7.36 -54.36 -13.21
C ASN A 26 8.04 -55.61 -12.63
N ASP A 27 7.23 -56.57 -12.19
CA ASP A 27 7.69 -57.84 -11.66
C ASP A 27 8.48 -58.67 -12.70
N THR A 28 8.07 -58.60 -13.97
CA THR A 28 8.78 -59.27 -15.08
C THR A 28 10.06 -58.53 -15.48
N ARG A 29 10.11 -57.20 -15.33
CA ARG A 29 11.31 -56.39 -15.61
C ARG A 29 12.39 -56.59 -14.56
N ASN A 30 12.00 -56.71 -13.29
CA ASN A 30 12.93 -56.91 -12.17
C ASN A 30 13.49 -58.34 -12.14
N LYS A 31 12.79 -59.32 -12.72
CA LYS A 31 13.27 -60.70 -12.91
C LYS A 31 14.32 -60.84 -14.04
N ILE A 32 14.57 -59.78 -14.81
CA ILE A 32 15.71 -59.77 -15.76
C ILE A 32 16.98 -59.62 -14.92
N ASP A 33 17.63 -60.75 -14.63
CA ASP A 33 18.82 -60.81 -13.80
C ASP A 33 20.00 -60.06 -14.47
N LEU A 34 20.33 -58.88 -13.94
CA LEU A 34 21.33 -57.96 -14.49
C LEU A 34 22.77 -58.39 -14.19
N HIS A 35 22.99 -59.36 -13.30
CA HIS A 35 24.33 -59.70 -12.76
C HIS A 35 24.81 -61.15 -13.00
N GLN A 36 24.00 -62.04 -13.60
CA GLN A 36 24.48 -63.38 -13.99
C GLN A 36 25.50 -63.33 -15.15
N ALA A 37 26.78 -63.54 -14.82
CA ALA A 37 27.86 -63.70 -15.79
C ALA A 37 27.66 -65.00 -16.61
N GLY A 38 27.73 -64.88 -17.94
CA GLY A 38 27.74 -66.03 -18.86
C GLY A 38 26.42 -66.34 -19.61
N LYS A 39 25.28 -65.72 -19.27
CA LYS A 39 24.02 -65.91 -20.03
C LYS A 39 23.78 -64.80 -21.05
N THR A 40 23.61 -65.17 -22.32
CA THR A 40 23.32 -64.23 -23.42
C THR A 40 21.90 -63.66 -23.34
N GLU A 41 21.68 -62.44 -23.86
CA GLU A 41 20.36 -61.77 -23.88
C GLU A 41 19.25 -62.62 -24.52
N SER A 42 19.62 -63.48 -25.48
CA SER A 42 18.70 -64.40 -26.14
C SER A 42 18.21 -65.51 -25.20
N ALA A 43 19.09 -66.05 -24.35
CA ALA A 43 18.73 -67.06 -23.36
C ALA A 43 17.79 -66.47 -22.28
N LYS A 44 18.08 -65.24 -21.83
CA LYS A 44 17.23 -64.51 -20.87
C LYS A 44 15.84 -64.22 -21.44
N GLY A 45 15.75 -63.83 -22.72
CA GLY A 45 14.48 -63.63 -23.41
C GLY A 45 13.64 -64.90 -23.53
N LYS A 46 14.28 -66.05 -23.84
CA LYS A 46 13.59 -67.34 -23.99
C LYS A 46 13.02 -67.87 -22.66
N GLN A 47 13.74 -67.65 -21.55
CA GLN A 47 13.30 -68.03 -20.20
C GLN A 47 12.09 -67.22 -19.71
N LEU A 48 12.02 -65.93 -20.05
CA LEU A 48 10.98 -65.02 -19.59
C LEU A 48 9.83 -64.81 -20.60
N GLY A 49 9.89 -65.45 -21.78
CA GLY A 49 8.90 -65.26 -22.85
C GLY A 49 8.93 -63.87 -23.49
N VAL A 50 10.07 -63.18 -23.43
CA VAL A 50 10.24 -61.78 -23.89
C VAL A 50 11.23 -61.72 -25.07
N LYS A 51 10.92 -60.90 -26.08
CA LYS A 51 11.82 -60.72 -27.25
C LYS A 51 13.20 -60.20 -26.81
N LYS A 52 14.28 -60.73 -27.41
CA LYS A 52 15.67 -60.32 -27.17
C LYS A 52 15.87 -58.79 -27.21
N SER A 53 15.24 -58.12 -28.17
CA SER A 53 15.33 -56.66 -28.32
C SER A 53 14.78 -55.90 -27.12
N THR A 54 13.73 -56.41 -26.47
CA THR A 54 13.12 -55.82 -25.29
C THR A 54 13.98 -56.04 -24.04
N VAL A 55 14.56 -57.23 -23.90
CA VAL A 55 15.54 -57.53 -22.82
C VAL A 55 16.76 -56.61 -22.95
N GLY A 56 17.33 -56.49 -24.15
CA GLY A 56 18.46 -55.60 -24.41
C GLY A 56 18.13 -54.12 -24.18
N ALA A 57 16.91 -53.66 -24.50
CA ALA A 57 16.48 -52.29 -24.22
C ALA A 57 16.38 -51.98 -22.72
N ILE A 58 15.92 -52.95 -21.92
CA ILE A 58 15.85 -52.82 -20.45
C ILE A 58 17.26 -52.80 -19.85
N ILE A 59 18.16 -53.68 -20.29
CA ILE A 59 19.56 -53.70 -19.83
C ILE A 59 20.27 -52.39 -20.17
N ARG A 60 20.10 -51.87 -21.40
CA ARG A 60 20.64 -50.56 -21.78
C ARG A 60 20.09 -49.43 -20.91
N LYS A 61 18.77 -49.40 -20.69
CA LYS A 61 18.14 -48.39 -19.81
C LYS A 61 18.72 -48.44 -18.40
N TRP A 62 18.88 -49.64 -17.83
CA TRP A 62 19.47 -49.78 -16.50
C TRP A 62 20.94 -49.35 -16.46
N LYS A 63 21.74 -49.66 -17.49
CA LYS A 63 23.13 -49.17 -17.58
C LYS A 63 23.20 -47.64 -17.58
N THR A 64 22.28 -46.97 -18.27
CA THR A 64 22.27 -45.49 -18.40
C THR A 64 21.63 -44.77 -17.20
N TYR A 65 20.47 -45.23 -16.75
CA TYR A 65 19.63 -44.50 -15.78
C TYR A 65 19.47 -45.24 -14.44
N LYS A 66 20.10 -46.41 -14.26
CA LYS A 66 20.02 -47.27 -13.06
C LYS A 66 18.60 -47.67 -12.64
N THR A 67 17.62 -47.56 -13.54
CA THR A 67 16.23 -47.97 -13.32
C THR A 67 15.71 -48.89 -14.43
N THR A 68 14.85 -49.83 -14.05
CA THR A 68 14.07 -50.69 -14.96
C THR A 68 12.66 -50.16 -15.20
N ASP A 69 12.26 -49.08 -14.52
CA ASP A 69 10.93 -48.47 -14.64
C ASP A 69 10.72 -47.76 -15.99
N ASN A 70 9.45 -47.54 -16.33
CA ASN A 70 9.09 -46.75 -17.49
C ASN A 70 9.29 -45.27 -17.19
N LEU A 71 10.14 -44.62 -17.99
CA LEU A 71 10.32 -43.18 -17.93
C LEU A 71 9.05 -42.48 -18.44
N PRO A 72 8.74 -41.26 -17.94
CA PRO A 72 7.61 -40.48 -18.43
C PRO A 72 7.71 -40.30 -19.95
N ARG A 73 6.64 -40.60 -20.68
CA ARG A 73 6.61 -40.39 -22.13
C ARG A 73 6.58 -38.88 -22.41
N SER A 74 7.44 -38.41 -23.29
CA SER A 74 7.42 -37.02 -23.76
C SER A 74 6.09 -36.74 -24.47
N GLY A 75 5.18 -36.03 -23.80
CA GLY A 75 3.93 -35.59 -24.39
C GLY A 75 4.15 -34.61 -25.54
N ALA A 76 3.12 -34.42 -26.37
CA ALA A 76 3.17 -33.39 -27.40
C ALA A 76 3.41 -32.01 -26.74
N PRO A 77 4.33 -31.18 -27.28
CA PRO A 77 4.69 -29.91 -26.69
C PRO A 77 3.48 -28.98 -26.57
N CYS A 78 3.36 -28.30 -25.44
CA CYS A 78 2.28 -27.34 -25.19
C CYS A 78 2.32 -26.21 -26.21
N LYS A 79 1.18 -25.97 -26.88
CA LYS A 79 1.04 -24.90 -27.90
C LYS A 79 1.16 -23.48 -27.34
N ILE A 80 0.93 -23.30 -26.04
CA ILE A 80 1.07 -22.00 -25.35
C ILE A 80 2.34 -22.10 -24.51
N SER A 81 3.27 -21.17 -24.73
CA SER A 81 4.51 -21.08 -23.95
C SER A 81 4.21 -20.76 -22.48
N PRO A 82 5.10 -21.10 -21.52
CA PRO A 82 4.94 -20.73 -20.11
C PRO A 82 4.70 -19.22 -19.92
N ARG A 83 5.34 -18.38 -20.73
CA ARG A 83 5.13 -16.92 -20.75
C ARG A 83 3.72 -16.56 -21.22
N GLY A 84 3.21 -17.23 -22.26
CA GLY A 84 1.83 -17.07 -22.73
C GLY A 84 0.79 -17.51 -21.69
N VAL A 85 1.06 -18.57 -20.92
CA VAL A 85 0.19 -19.03 -19.82
C VAL A 85 0.14 -18.00 -18.69
N LYS A 86 1.30 -17.46 -18.27
CA LYS A 86 1.37 -16.38 -17.27
C LYS A 86 0.63 -15.13 -17.74
N MET A 87 0.80 -14.74 -19.00
CA MET A 87 0.12 -13.60 -19.60
C MET A 87 -1.41 -13.74 -19.55
N ILE A 88 -1.96 -14.83 -20.10
CA ILE A 88 -3.43 -15.00 -20.11
C ILE A 88 -4.01 -15.11 -18.70
N THR A 89 -3.25 -15.66 -17.74
CA THR A 89 -3.69 -15.77 -16.34
C THR A 89 -3.68 -14.39 -15.67
N LYS A 90 -2.61 -13.59 -15.85
CA LYS A 90 -2.52 -12.20 -15.34
C LYS A 90 -3.61 -11.31 -15.94
N THR A 91 -3.88 -11.42 -17.24
CA THR A 91 -4.94 -10.65 -17.93
C THR A 91 -6.31 -10.96 -17.36
N VAL A 92 -6.64 -12.24 -17.16
CA VAL A 92 -7.93 -12.65 -16.57
C VAL A 92 -8.04 -12.28 -15.09
N SER A 93 -6.95 -12.34 -14.32
CA SER A 93 -6.95 -11.89 -12.92
C SER A 93 -7.12 -10.38 -12.77
N LYS A 94 -6.50 -9.58 -13.65
CA LYS A 94 -6.63 -8.11 -13.67
C LYS A 94 -8.00 -7.67 -14.17
N ASN A 95 -8.54 -8.35 -15.19
CA ASN A 95 -9.87 -8.07 -15.74
C ASN A 95 -10.66 -9.38 -15.97
N PRO A 96 -11.44 -9.85 -14.97
CA PRO A 96 -12.21 -11.09 -15.05
C PRO A 96 -13.31 -11.11 -16.12
N ARG A 97 -13.60 -9.98 -16.77
CA ARG A 97 -14.58 -9.88 -17.88
C ARG A 97 -13.97 -10.14 -19.26
N THR A 98 -12.65 -10.30 -19.35
CA THR A 98 -11.93 -10.57 -20.60
C THR A 98 -12.48 -11.84 -21.27
N THR A 99 -12.82 -11.76 -22.56
CA THR A 99 -13.40 -12.91 -23.25
C THR A 99 -12.34 -13.88 -23.76
N ARG A 100 -12.74 -15.13 -23.96
CA ARG A 100 -11.89 -16.14 -24.62
C ARG A 100 -11.49 -15.75 -26.05
N GLY A 101 -12.25 -14.86 -26.71
CA GLY A 101 -11.91 -14.33 -28.03
C GLY A 101 -10.75 -13.34 -27.95
N ASP A 102 -10.81 -12.44 -26.97
CA ASP A 102 -9.77 -11.43 -26.76
C ASP A 102 -8.42 -12.09 -26.44
N LEU A 103 -8.43 -13.11 -25.57
CA LEU A 103 -7.22 -13.88 -25.25
C LEU A 103 -6.62 -14.66 -26.44
N VAL A 104 -7.47 -15.10 -27.38
CA VAL A 104 -6.99 -15.71 -28.63
C VAL A 104 -6.34 -14.64 -29.51
N ASN A 105 -6.95 -13.46 -29.62
CA ASN A 105 -6.42 -12.35 -30.40
C ASN A 105 -5.11 -11.81 -29.80
N ASP A 106 -5.00 -11.77 -28.47
CA ASP A 106 -3.80 -11.35 -27.74
C ASP A 106 -2.64 -12.32 -27.99
N LEU A 107 -2.89 -13.63 -27.86
CA LEU A 107 -1.86 -14.64 -28.16
C LEU A 107 -1.52 -14.69 -29.66
N GLN A 108 -2.48 -14.43 -30.53
CA GLN A 108 -2.24 -14.36 -31.98
C GLN A 108 -1.38 -13.14 -32.35
N ARG A 109 -1.58 -11.98 -31.70
CA ARG A 109 -0.68 -10.82 -31.83
C ARG A 109 0.73 -11.13 -31.32
N ALA A 110 0.84 -11.94 -30.27
CA ALA A 110 2.11 -12.47 -29.77
C ALA A 110 2.66 -13.67 -30.58
N GLY A 111 2.20 -13.88 -31.81
CA GLY A 111 2.71 -14.91 -32.73
C GLY A 111 2.23 -16.35 -32.45
N THR A 112 1.36 -16.56 -31.46
CA THR A 112 0.89 -17.89 -31.03
C THR A 112 -0.56 -18.15 -31.45
N LYS A 113 -0.76 -18.95 -32.50
CA LYS A 113 -2.12 -19.33 -32.98
C LYS A 113 -2.73 -20.45 -32.13
N VAL A 114 -3.79 -20.13 -31.39
CA VAL A 114 -4.52 -21.08 -30.53
C VAL A 114 -6.03 -20.96 -30.64
N THR A 115 -6.74 -22.02 -30.28
CA THR A 115 -8.21 -22.05 -30.28
C THR A 115 -8.79 -21.65 -28.93
N LYS A 116 -10.04 -21.17 -28.91
CA LYS A 116 -10.78 -20.87 -27.66
C LYS A 116 -10.84 -22.06 -26.68
N ALA A 117 -10.85 -23.30 -27.20
CA ALA A 117 -10.80 -24.52 -26.39
C ALA A 117 -9.45 -24.68 -25.67
N THR A 118 -8.35 -24.35 -26.35
CA THR A 118 -6.99 -24.39 -25.78
C THR A 118 -6.85 -23.41 -24.62
N ILE A 119 -7.37 -22.19 -24.77
CA ILE A 119 -7.46 -21.20 -23.68
C ILE A 119 -8.27 -21.73 -22.49
N SER A 120 -9.46 -22.28 -22.76
CA SER A 120 -10.35 -22.78 -21.71
C SER A 120 -9.75 -23.93 -20.90
N ASN A 121 -8.96 -24.78 -21.55
CA ASN A 121 -8.27 -25.88 -20.88
C ASN A 121 -7.06 -25.38 -20.08
N THR A 122 -6.36 -24.37 -20.60
CA THR A 122 -5.20 -23.77 -19.93
C THR A 122 -5.62 -23.01 -18.67
N LEU A 123 -6.67 -22.18 -18.74
CA LEU A 123 -7.22 -21.47 -17.57
C LEU A 123 -7.74 -22.45 -16.51
N ARG A 124 -8.38 -23.56 -16.91
CA ARG A 124 -8.81 -24.61 -15.97
C ARG A 124 -7.66 -25.30 -15.25
N ARG A 125 -6.53 -25.53 -15.94
CA ARG A 125 -5.31 -26.08 -15.31
C ARG A 125 -4.68 -25.12 -14.30
N GLN A 126 -4.92 -23.82 -14.44
CA GLN A 126 -4.51 -22.78 -13.49
C GLN A 126 -5.58 -22.52 -12.40
N GLY A 127 -6.60 -23.35 -12.29
CA GLY A 127 -7.65 -23.23 -11.26
C GLY A 127 -8.79 -22.25 -11.58
N LEU A 128 -8.76 -21.56 -12.73
CA LEU A 128 -9.76 -20.56 -13.09
C LEU A 128 -10.97 -21.17 -13.83
N LYS A 129 -12.18 -20.80 -13.40
CA LYS A 129 -13.46 -21.28 -13.95
C LYS A 129 -14.28 -20.13 -14.52
N SER A 130 -14.94 -20.36 -15.66
CA SER A 130 -15.86 -19.37 -16.25
C SER A 130 -17.20 -19.42 -15.52
N CYS A 131 -17.53 -18.36 -14.78
CA CYS A 131 -18.77 -18.24 -14.01
C CYS A 131 -19.58 -17.02 -14.48
N SER A 132 -20.90 -17.03 -14.23
CA SER A 132 -21.73 -15.85 -14.43
C SER A 132 -21.48 -14.83 -13.31
N ALA A 133 -21.32 -13.55 -13.64
CA ALA A 133 -21.13 -12.50 -12.64
C ALA A 133 -22.35 -12.40 -11.70
N ARG A 134 -22.08 -12.29 -10.39
CA ARG A 134 -23.13 -12.12 -9.37
C ARG A 134 -23.78 -10.75 -9.54
N ARG A 135 -25.11 -10.70 -9.61
CA ARG A 135 -25.87 -9.44 -9.61
C ARG A 135 -25.99 -8.94 -8.16
N VAL A 136 -25.63 -7.69 -7.93
CA VAL A 136 -25.70 -7.02 -6.61
C VAL A 136 -26.33 -5.63 -6.79
N PRO A 137 -26.99 -5.07 -5.76
CA PRO A 137 -27.53 -3.71 -5.81
C PRO A 137 -26.43 -2.67 -6.07
N LEU A 138 -26.78 -1.57 -6.76
CA LEU A 138 -25.85 -0.46 -6.99
C LEU A 138 -25.74 0.40 -5.73
N LEU A 139 -24.60 0.31 -5.04
CA LEU A 139 -24.35 1.03 -3.79
C LEU A 139 -23.54 2.31 -4.01
N LYS A 140 -24.03 3.43 -3.49
CA LYS A 140 -23.25 4.68 -3.36
C LYS A 140 -22.46 4.64 -2.04
N PRO A 141 -21.38 5.42 -1.87
CA PRO A 141 -20.59 5.45 -0.63
C PRO A 141 -21.42 5.73 0.65
N VAL A 142 -22.50 6.50 0.53
CA VAL A 142 -23.46 6.74 1.63
C VAL A 142 -24.20 5.47 2.03
N HIS A 143 -24.62 4.64 1.06
CA HIS A 143 -25.28 3.36 1.33
C HIS A 143 -24.31 2.40 2.03
N VAL A 144 -23.05 2.35 1.59
CA VAL A 144 -22.01 1.50 2.19
C VAL A 144 -21.79 1.85 3.66
N ARG A 145 -21.63 3.14 3.99
CA ARG A 145 -21.48 3.60 5.38
C ARG A 145 -22.69 3.30 6.25
N ALA A 146 -23.90 3.54 5.73
CA ALA A 146 -25.13 3.28 6.48
C ALA A 146 -25.35 1.79 6.76
N ARG A 147 -25.04 0.93 5.78
CA ARG A 147 -25.10 -0.53 5.92
C ARG A 147 -24.06 -1.05 6.91
N LEU A 148 -22.82 -0.56 6.83
CA LEU A 148 -21.76 -0.94 7.76
C LEU A 148 -22.07 -0.50 9.19
N LYS A 149 -22.63 0.71 9.36
CA LYS A 149 -23.09 1.19 10.66
C LYS A 149 -24.19 0.30 11.23
N CYS A 150 -25.22 -0.02 10.44
CA CYS A 150 -26.29 -0.92 10.85
C CYS A 150 -25.74 -2.31 11.24
N ALA A 151 -24.84 -2.89 10.44
CA ALA A 151 -24.24 -4.19 10.76
C ALA A 151 -23.41 -4.18 12.05
N ARG A 152 -22.67 -3.10 12.32
CA ARG A 152 -21.87 -2.95 13.56
C ARG A 152 -22.74 -2.74 14.80
N GLU A 153 -23.79 -1.93 14.69
CA GLU A 153 -24.72 -1.66 15.80
C GLU A 153 -25.46 -2.92 16.28
N HIS A 154 -25.57 -3.92 15.41
CA HIS A 154 -26.37 -5.12 15.58
C HIS A 154 -25.54 -6.41 15.64
N LEU A 155 -24.20 -6.30 15.72
CA LEU A 155 -23.26 -7.43 15.68
C LEU A 155 -23.27 -8.24 16.98
N ASP A 156 -23.42 -7.55 18.11
CA ASP A 156 -23.37 -8.13 19.47
C ASP A 156 -24.77 -8.34 20.07
N ASP A 157 -25.83 -8.10 19.29
CA ASP A 157 -27.21 -8.28 19.74
C ASP A 157 -27.50 -9.77 20.01
N PRO A 158 -28.04 -10.13 21.19
CA PRO A 158 -28.32 -11.51 21.54
C PRO A 158 -29.39 -12.12 20.63
N GLU A 159 -29.31 -13.44 20.42
CA GLU A 159 -30.23 -14.21 19.58
C GLU A 159 -31.71 -13.96 19.92
N GLU A 160 -32.01 -13.81 21.22
CA GLU A 160 -33.35 -13.55 21.74
C GLU A 160 -33.99 -12.24 21.25
N ASP A 161 -33.19 -11.22 20.93
CA ASP A 161 -33.69 -9.92 20.45
C ASP A 161 -34.21 -10.03 19.02
N TRP A 162 -33.49 -10.79 18.20
CA TRP A 162 -33.87 -11.06 16.81
C TRP A 162 -35.07 -12.01 16.71
N GLU A 163 -35.25 -12.94 17.67
CA GLU A 163 -36.40 -13.85 17.72
C GLU A 163 -37.72 -13.09 17.89
N ASN A 164 -37.61 -11.87 18.44
CA ASN A 164 -38.71 -10.97 18.69
C ASN A 164 -38.94 -9.96 17.55
N VAL A 165 -38.35 -10.19 16.36
CA VAL A 165 -38.52 -9.36 15.15
C VAL A 165 -39.51 -10.02 14.17
N ILE A 166 -40.42 -9.23 13.61
CA ILE A 166 -41.27 -9.61 12.48
C ILE A 166 -40.75 -8.94 11.21
N TRP A 167 -40.32 -9.74 10.26
CA TRP A 167 -39.82 -9.33 8.95
C TRP A 167 -40.95 -9.28 7.93
N SER A 168 -40.97 -8.27 7.06
CA SER A 168 -42.00 -8.14 6.03
C SER A 168 -41.46 -7.53 4.75
N ASP A 169 -42.06 -7.91 3.62
CA ASP A 169 -41.73 -7.37 2.31
C ASP A 169 -42.80 -7.73 1.26
N GLU A 170 -42.67 -7.17 0.06
CA GLU A 170 -43.49 -7.47 -1.11
C GLU A 170 -42.71 -8.24 -2.18
N THR A 171 -43.36 -9.22 -2.83
CA THR A 171 -42.74 -9.92 -3.96
C THR A 171 -43.71 -10.13 -5.12
N LYS A 172 -43.16 -10.08 -6.34
CA LYS A 172 -43.88 -10.40 -7.57
C LYS A 172 -43.56 -11.84 -8.00
N ILE A 173 -44.58 -12.63 -8.29
CA ILE A 173 -44.46 -13.98 -8.87
C ILE A 173 -45.15 -14.00 -10.23
N GLU A 174 -44.41 -14.42 -11.26
CA GLU A 174 -44.89 -14.47 -12.65
C GLU A 174 -45.43 -15.86 -12.97
N LEU A 175 -46.56 -15.92 -13.66
CA LEU A 175 -47.18 -17.16 -14.12
C LEU A 175 -46.40 -17.75 -15.31
N PHE A 176 -45.97 -16.90 -16.25
CA PHE A 176 -45.09 -17.27 -17.38
C PHE A 176 -43.88 -16.34 -17.48
N GLY A 177 -42.67 -16.88 -17.27
CA GLY A 177 -41.43 -16.10 -17.39
C GLY A 177 -40.26 -16.64 -16.57
N LYS A 178 -39.56 -17.67 -17.06
CA LYS A 178 -38.21 -17.95 -16.56
C LYS A 178 -37.24 -16.96 -17.18
N ASN A 179 -36.90 -15.91 -16.45
CA ASN A 179 -35.78 -15.03 -16.79
C ASN A 179 -34.45 -15.73 -16.42
N SER A 180 -34.06 -16.76 -17.18
CA SER A 180 -32.67 -17.20 -17.35
C SER A 180 -32.57 -18.31 -18.40
N THR A 181 -31.63 -18.15 -19.32
CA THR A 181 -31.27 -19.05 -20.43
C THR A 181 -31.38 -20.55 -20.09
N CYS A 182 -32.31 -21.27 -20.71
CA CYS A 182 -32.33 -22.74 -20.71
C CYS A 182 -31.53 -23.27 -21.91
N ARG A 183 -30.54 -24.12 -21.67
CA ARG A 183 -29.78 -24.77 -22.74
C ARG A 183 -30.34 -26.17 -22.97
N VAL A 184 -30.74 -26.47 -24.20
CA VAL A 184 -31.28 -27.77 -24.59
C VAL A 184 -30.26 -28.50 -25.48
N TRP A 185 -29.98 -29.76 -25.17
CA TRP A 185 -29.20 -30.64 -26.03
C TRP A 185 -30.13 -31.22 -27.10
N ARG A 186 -29.92 -30.86 -28.38
CA ARG A 186 -30.74 -31.34 -29.51
C ARG A 186 -29.91 -31.77 -30.71
N ARG A 187 -30.45 -32.67 -31.52
CA ARG A 187 -29.89 -33.01 -32.85
C ARG A 187 -30.17 -31.88 -33.86
N LYS A 188 -29.39 -31.83 -34.94
CA LYS A 188 -29.60 -30.88 -36.06
C LYS A 188 -31.02 -31.06 -36.63
N ASN A 189 -31.73 -29.97 -36.90
CA ASN A 189 -33.13 -29.89 -37.38
C ASN A 189 -34.24 -30.22 -36.37
N ALA A 190 -33.95 -30.39 -35.07
CA ALA A 190 -34.96 -30.61 -34.03
C ALA A 190 -35.38 -29.33 -33.28
N GLU A 191 -35.19 -28.13 -33.85
CA GLU A 191 -35.46 -26.84 -33.14
C GLU A 191 -36.91 -26.63 -32.76
N LEU A 192 -37.83 -26.95 -33.65
CA LEU A 192 -39.24 -26.64 -33.48
C LEU A 192 -39.99 -27.70 -32.67
N HIS A 193 -39.31 -28.76 -32.23
CA HIS A 193 -39.92 -29.78 -31.38
C HIS A 193 -40.32 -29.13 -30.04
N PRO A 194 -41.57 -29.29 -29.54
CA PRO A 194 -42.07 -28.61 -28.34
C PRO A 194 -41.19 -28.78 -27.09
N LYS A 195 -40.48 -29.91 -26.98
CA LYS A 195 -39.50 -30.18 -25.90
C LYS A 195 -38.21 -29.32 -25.98
N ASN A 196 -37.96 -28.67 -27.11
CA ASN A 196 -36.77 -27.86 -27.40
C ASN A 196 -37.10 -26.37 -27.56
N THR A 197 -38.37 -25.98 -27.45
CA THR A 197 -38.84 -24.59 -27.52
C THR A 197 -39.28 -24.10 -26.14
N ILE A 198 -39.21 -22.79 -25.92
CA ILE A 198 -39.79 -22.13 -24.74
C ILE A 198 -40.94 -21.27 -25.25
N PRO A 199 -42.19 -21.50 -24.82
CA PRO A 199 -43.32 -20.67 -25.25
C PRO A 199 -43.14 -19.24 -24.73
N THR A 200 -43.30 -18.25 -25.61
CA THR A 200 -43.27 -16.82 -25.29
C THR A 200 -44.66 -16.22 -25.44
N VAL A 201 -45.03 -15.34 -24.52
CA VAL A 201 -46.33 -14.66 -24.52
C VAL A 201 -46.13 -13.17 -24.79
N LYS A 202 -46.93 -12.59 -25.69
CA LYS A 202 -46.75 -11.22 -26.18
C LYS A 202 -47.02 -10.16 -25.09
N HIS A 203 -47.80 -10.46 -24.04
CA HIS A 203 -48.29 -9.50 -23.02
C HIS A 203 -48.06 -9.99 -21.57
N GLY A 204 -46.81 -10.20 -21.18
CA GLY A 204 -46.41 -10.24 -19.77
C GLY A 204 -46.98 -11.37 -18.90
N GLY A 205 -47.55 -12.42 -19.51
CA GLY A 205 -47.76 -13.74 -18.91
C GLY A 205 -48.61 -13.85 -17.65
N GLY A 206 -49.21 -12.78 -17.15
CA GLY A 206 -49.87 -12.76 -15.84
C GLY A 206 -48.88 -12.82 -14.67
N ASN A 207 -49.14 -12.02 -13.64
CA ASN A 207 -48.36 -12.03 -12.40
C ASN A 207 -49.25 -11.67 -11.21
N ILE A 208 -48.81 -12.07 -10.02
CA ILE A 208 -49.40 -11.64 -8.76
C ILE A 208 -48.36 -10.93 -7.92
N MET A 209 -48.80 -9.87 -7.23
CA MET A 209 -48.04 -9.20 -6.18
C MET A 209 -48.52 -9.75 -4.83
N LEU A 210 -47.58 -10.15 -3.99
CA LEU A 210 -47.84 -10.71 -2.67
C LEU A 210 -47.18 -9.83 -1.62
N TRP A 211 -47.87 -9.63 -0.49
CA TRP A 211 -47.26 -9.14 0.74
C TRP A 211 -47.28 -10.28 1.76
N GLY A 212 -46.18 -10.47 2.47
CA GLY A 212 -46.15 -11.41 3.58
C GLY A 212 -45.18 -10.98 4.67
N CYS A 213 -45.27 -11.69 5.79
CA CYS A 213 -44.38 -11.49 6.93
C CYS A 213 -44.04 -12.83 7.56
N PHE A 214 -42.95 -12.87 8.31
CA PHE A 214 -42.55 -14.05 9.09
C PHE A 214 -41.71 -13.64 10.31
N SER A 215 -41.54 -14.57 11.24
CA SER A 215 -40.62 -14.45 12.37
C SER A 215 -39.84 -15.76 12.53
N ALA A 216 -38.88 -15.82 13.46
CA ALA A 216 -38.20 -17.07 13.82
C ALA A 216 -39.17 -18.21 14.17
N LYS A 217 -40.38 -17.88 14.64
CA LYS A 217 -41.41 -18.85 15.08
C LYS A 217 -42.31 -19.40 13.96
N GLY A 218 -42.24 -18.85 12.75
CA GLY A 218 -43.19 -19.26 11.71
C GLY A 218 -43.47 -18.23 10.62
N PRO A 219 -44.06 -18.68 9.49
CA PRO A 219 -44.63 -17.78 8.51
C PRO A 219 -45.87 -17.09 9.10
N GLY A 220 -45.94 -15.78 8.91
CA GLY A 220 -47.16 -15.00 9.13
C GLY A 220 -48.12 -15.10 7.95
N ARG A 221 -49.12 -14.23 7.92
CA ARG A 221 -50.10 -14.21 6.82
C ARG A 221 -49.46 -13.77 5.50
N LEU A 222 -49.86 -14.42 4.41
CA LEU A 222 -49.55 -14.05 3.03
C LEU A 222 -50.83 -13.55 2.36
N ILE A 223 -50.77 -12.39 1.70
CA ILE A 223 -51.92 -11.80 1.02
C ILE A 223 -51.60 -11.37 -0.41
N ARG A 224 -52.58 -11.53 -1.31
CA ARG A 224 -52.50 -10.98 -2.65
C ARG A 224 -52.87 -9.50 -2.66
N VAL A 225 -52.02 -8.74 -3.32
CA VAL A 225 -52.18 -7.32 -3.55
C VAL A 225 -52.76 -7.14 -4.96
N LYS A 226 -54.05 -6.78 -5.03
CA LYS A 226 -54.79 -6.73 -6.31
C LYS A 226 -54.50 -5.46 -7.13
N GLU A 227 -54.11 -4.38 -6.47
CA GLU A 227 -53.87 -3.08 -7.08
C GLU A 227 -52.46 -2.56 -6.75
N ARG A 228 -52.03 -1.46 -7.40
CA ARG A 228 -50.75 -0.84 -7.09
C ARG A 228 -50.75 -0.33 -5.64
N MET A 229 -49.83 -0.85 -4.84
CA MET A 229 -49.80 -0.55 -3.41
C MET A 229 -49.49 0.92 -3.11
N ASN A 230 -50.43 1.60 -2.45
CA ASN A 230 -50.27 2.95 -1.92
C ASN A 230 -50.21 2.93 -0.38
N GLY A 231 -49.85 4.06 0.25
CA GLY A 231 -49.68 4.13 1.70
C GLY A 231 -50.95 3.86 2.51
N VAL A 232 -52.15 4.13 1.96
CA VAL A 232 -53.43 3.84 2.64
C VAL A 232 -53.71 2.34 2.63
N MET A 233 -53.54 1.70 1.47
CA MET A 233 -53.71 0.27 1.32
C MET A 233 -52.67 -0.50 2.15
N TYR A 234 -51.42 -0.03 2.21
CA TYR A 234 -50.39 -0.63 3.07
C TYR A 234 -50.77 -0.56 4.56
N ARG A 235 -51.32 0.56 5.04
CA ARG A 235 -51.86 0.66 6.42
C ARG A 235 -52.96 -0.35 6.69
N GLU A 236 -53.87 -0.55 5.74
CA GLU A 236 -54.91 -1.57 5.87
C GLU A 236 -54.35 -2.98 5.93
N ILE A 237 -53.37 -3.28 5.05
CA ILE A 237 -52.67 -4.56 5.01
C ILE A 237 -52.04 -4.85 6.38
N LEU A 238 -51.29 -3.90 6.94
CA LEU A 238 -50.67 -4.09 8.26
C LEU A 238 -51.72 -4.20 9.37
N SER A 239 -52.76 -3.37 9.36
CA SER A 239 -53.80 -3.43 10.39
C SER A 239 -54.56 -4.76 10.39
N LYS A 240 -54.85 -5.31 9.21
CA LYS A 240 -55.64 -6.55 9.04
C LYS A 240 -54.78 -7.82 9.14
N ASN A 241 -53.46 -7.74 8.90
CA ASN A 241 -52.61 -8.93 8.78
C ASN A 241 -51.43 -8.99 9.76
N LEU A 242 -50.78 -7.87 10.09
CA LEU A 242 -49.60 -7.89 10.96
C LEU A 242 -49.96 -8.27 12.40
N LEU A 243 -50.97 -7.63 12.98
CA LEU A 243 -51.41 -7.90 14.36
C LEU A 243 -51.92 -9.33 14.54
N PRO A 244 -52.77 -9.88 13.65
CA PRO A 244 -53.14 -11.29 13.74
C PRO A 244 -51.95 -12.24 13.55
N SER A 245 -50.98 -11.91 12.70
CA SER A 245 -49.77 -12.73 12.53
C SER A 245 -48.93 -12.75 13.80
N ALA A 246 -48.71 -11.60 14.43
CA ALA A 246 -47.98 -11.51 15.70
C ALA A 246 -48.64 -12.32 16.84
N ARG A 247 -49.98 -12.35 16.87
CA ARG A 247 -50.75 -13.17 17.84
C ARG A 247 -50.65 -14.66 17.53
N ALA A 248 -50.81 -15.05 16.27
CA ALA A 248 -50.70 -16.45 15.84
C ALA A 248 -49.31 -17.02 16.13
N LEU A 249 -48.26 -16.21 15.94
CA LEU A 249 -46.86 -16.55 16.20
C LEU A 249 -46.46 -16.44 17.68
N LYS A 250 -47.37 -16.05 18.59
CA LYS A 250 -47.11 -15.91 20.04
C LYS A 250 -45.86 -15.04 20.34
N MET A 251 -45.77 -13.84 19.75
CA MET A 251 -44.64 -12.93 19.93
C MET A 251 -44.58 -12.34 21.36
N LYS A 252 -43.36 -12.10 21.89
CA LYS A 252 -43.15 -11.52 23.24
C LYS A 252 -43.61 -10.05 23.26
N ARG A 253 -43.87 -9.51 24.46
CA ARG A 253 -44.28 -8.10 24.61
C ARG A 253 -43.13 -7.19 24.16
N GLY A 254 -43.41 -6.21 23.30
CA GLY A 254 -42.39 -5.29 22.78
C GLY A 254 -41.63 -5.77 21.53
N TRP A 255 -42.22 -6.68 20.75
CA TRP A 255 -41.71 -7.12 19.45
C TRP A 255 -41.44 -5.97 18.47
N ILE A 256 -40.49 -6.19 17.58
CA ILE A 256 -39.97 -5.21 16.63
C ILE A 256 -40.48 -5.54 15.23
N PHE A 257 -40.89 -4.53 14.48
CA PHE A 257 -41.37 -4.66 13.11
C PHE A 257 -40.30 -4.17 12.12
N GLN A 258 -39.96 -4.98 11.13
CA GLN A 258 -39.07 -4.60 10.04
C GLN A 258 -39.86 -4.46 8.72
N HIS A 259 -39.58 -3.35 8.03
CA HIS A 259 -39.97 -3.09 6.65
C HIS A 259 -38.90 -2.23 5.97
N ASP A 260 -38.90 -2.17 4.64
CA ASP A 260 -37.91 -1.38 3.89
C ASP A 260 -38.22 0.13 3.90
N ASN A 261 -37.30 0.93 3.33
CA ASN A 261 -37.44 2.39 3.26
C ASN A 261 -38.19 2.88 2.01
N ASP A 262 -39.09 2.09 1.44
CA ASP A 262 -39.91 2.53 0.31
C ASP A 262 -40.68 3.82 0.67
N PRO A 263 -40.87 4.77 -0.28
CA PRO A 263 -41.67 5.98 -0.05
C PRO A 263 -43.03 5.72 0.62
N LYS A 264 -43.69 4.59 0.33
CA LYS A 264 -44.98 4.23 0.95
C LYS A 264 -44.86 3.88 2.44
N HIS A 265 -43.70 3.40 2.87
CA HIS A 265 -43.39 3.04 4.26
C HIS A 265 -42.93 4.26 5.09
N THR A 266 -42.21 5.16 4.44
CA THR A 266 -41.56 6.31 5.09
C THR A 266 -42.41 7.59 5.10
N ALA A 267 -43.57 7.58 4.44
CA ALA A 267 -44.53 8.69 4.43
C ALA A 267 -44.93 9.15 5.86
N ARG A 268 -45.09 10.47 6.05
CA ARG A 268 -45.39 11.07 7.36
C ARG A 268 -46.62 10.45 8.04
N ALA A 269 -47.71 10.29 7.29
CA ALA A 269 -48.94 9.67 7.77
C ALA A 269 -48.76 8.21 8.22
N MET A 270 -47.80 7.48 7.61
CA MET A 270 -47.48 6.10 7.97
C MET A 270 -46.70 6.04 9.29
N LYS A 271 -45.67 6.88 9.44
CA LYS A 271 -44.87 6.99 10.68
C LYS A 271 -45.73 7.41 11.88
N GLU A 272 -46.64 8.37 11.69
CA GLU A 272 -47.59 8.79 12.73
C GLU A 272 -48.55 7.67 13.14
N TRP A 273 -49.05 6.89 12.17
CA TRP A 273 -49.93 5.75 12.44
C TRP A 273 -49.21 4.64 13.22
N LEU A 274 -47.96 4.31 12.86
CA LEU A 274 -47.13 3.33 13.58
C LEU A 274 -46.88 3.76 15.03
N ARG A 275 -46.57 5.05 15.23
CA ARG A 275 -46.39 5.64 16.58
C ARG A 275 -47.69 5.55 17.40
N LYS A 276 -48.84 5.88 16.81
CA LYS A 276 -50.15 5.82 17.48
C LYS A 276 -50.56 4.38 17.85
N LYS A 277 -50.10 3.39 17.09
CA LYS A 277 -50.33 1.96 17.37
C LYS A 277 -49.26 1.32 18.26
N HIS A 278 -48.27 2.10 18.72
CA HIS A 278 -47.16 1.65 19.56
C HIS A 278 -46.31 0.52 18.96
N PHE A 279 -46.11 0.50 17.64
CA PHE A 279 -45.17 -0.43 17.01
C PHE A 279 -43.73 0.09 17.14
N LYS A 280 -42.81 -0.78 17.56
CA LYS A 280 -41.36 -0.53 17.48
C LYS A 280 -40.89 -0.91 16.08
N VAL A 281 -40.28 0.01 15.35
CA VAL A 281 -39.81 -0.23 13.96
C VAL A 281 -38.29 -0.33 13.96
N LEU A 282 -37.76 -1.38 13.32
CA LEU A 282 -36.32 -1.57 13.16
C LEU A 282 -35.76 -0.51 12.20
N LYS A 283 -34.66 0.12 12.58
CA LYS A 283 -33.99 1.11 11.74
C LYS A 283 -33.26 0.40 10.60
N TRP A 284 -33.70 0.60 9.36
CA TRP A 284 -33.20 -0.15 8.21
C TRP A 284 -32.34 0.70 7.25
N PRO A 285 -31.21 0.19 6.72
CA PRO A 285 -30.41 0.90 5.72
C PRO A 285 -30.99 0.74 4.30
N SER A 286 -31.05 1.83 3.54
CA SER A 286 -31.55 1.83 2.16
C SER A 286 -30.73 0.92 1.23
N GLN A 287 -31.39 0.35 0.20
CA GLN A 287 -30.75 -0.55 -0.79
C GLN A 287 -30.11 -1.80 -0.16
N SER A 288 -30.84 -2.46 0.75
CA SER A 288 -30.34 -3.63 1.49
C SER A 288 -31.26 -4.86 1.45
N PRO A 289 -31.62 -5.37 0.25
CA PRO A 289 -32.43 -6.58 0.13
C PRO A 289 -31.70 -7.82 0.68
N ASP A 290 -30.38 -7.86 0.56
CA ASP A 290 -29.55 -8.96 1.05
C ASP A 290 -29.50 -9.08 2.58
N LEU A 291 -29.86 -8.02 3.31
CA LEU A 291 -30.00 -8.07 4.77
C LEU A 291 -31.41 -8.52 5.20
N ASN A 292 -32.41 -8.45 4.30
CA ASN A 292 -33.79 -8.80 4.64
C ASN A 292 -34.00 -10.31 4.44
N PRO A 293 -34.20 -11.10 5.51
CA PRO A 293 -34.15 -12.55 5.38
C PRO A 293 -35.39 -13.11 4.67
N ILE A 294 -36.48 -12.34 4.56
CA ILE A 294 -37.67 -12.72 3.80
C ILE A 294 -37.38 -12.94 2.30
N GLU A 295 -36.31 -12.34 1.77
CA GLU A 295 -35.88 -12.54 0.38
C GLU A 295 -35.45 -13.99 0.10
N ASN A 296 -34.92 -14.69 1.12
CA ASN A 296 -34.63 -16.11 1.03
C ASN A 296 -35.93 -16.95 0.99
N LEU A 297 -36.95 -16.56 1.75
CA LEU A 297 -38.26 -17.20 1.71
C LEU A 297 -38.95 -16.97 0.36
N TRP A 298 -38.83 -15.78 -0.22
CA TRP A 298 -39.33 -15.51 -1.57
C TRP A 298 -38.66 -16.37 -2.63
N ARG A 299 -37.36 -16.60 -2.51
CA ARG A 299 -36.64 -17.50 -3.42
C ARG A 299 -37.15 -18.94 -3.32
N GLU A 300 -37.32 -19.46 -2.11
CA GLU A 300 -37.81 -20.82 -1.89
C GLU A 300 -39.25 -21.00 -2.38
N LEU A 301 -40.13 -20.06 -2.04
CA LEU A 301 -41.52 -20.06 -2.50
C LEU A 301 -41.58 -20.10 -4.03
N LYS A 302 -40.79 -19.27 -4.72
CA LYS A 302 -40.71 -19.25 -6.20
C LYS A 302 -40.23 -20.59 -6.77
N ILE A 303 -39.30 -21.29 -6.10
CA ILE A 303 -38.83 -22.61 -6.51
C ILE A 303 -39.94 -23.66 -6.39
N ARG A 304 -40.63 -23.72 -5.24
CA ARG A 304 -41.72 -24.68 -4.99
C ARG A 304 -42.92 -24.45 -5.91
N VAL A 305 -43.33 -23.19 -6.07
CA VAL A 305 -44.39 -22.80 -7.00
C VAL A 305 -44.02 -23.20 -8.44
N ALA A 306 -42.77 -22.97 -8.85
CA ALA A 306 -42.31 -23.34 -10.19
C ALA A 306 -42.29 -24.87 -10.42
N GLN A 307 -42.06 -25.68 -9.38
CA GLN A 307 -42.13 -27.14 -9.48
C GLN A 307 -43.56 -27.63 -9.72
N ARG A 308 -44.57 -26.93 -9.18
CA ARG A 308 -45.99 -27.28 -9.36
C ARG A 308 -46.61 -26.78 -10.66
N GLN A 309 -45.91 -25.93 -11.41
CA GLN A 309 -46.32 -25.44 -12.75
C GLN A 309 -47.77 -24.93 -12.81
N PRO A 310 -48.12 -23.84 -12.09
CA PRO A 310 -49.46 -23.25 -12.14
C PRO A 310 -49.86 -22.85 -13.56
N GLN A 311 -51.11 -23.13 -13.93
CA GLN A 311 -51.62 -22.90 -15.28
C GLN A 311 -52.39 -21.57 -15.43
N ASN A 312 -52.89 -21.00 -14.33
CA ASN A 312 -53.61 -19.73 -14.31
C ASN A 312 -53.33 -18.95 -13.00
N ILE A 313 -53.76 -17.69 -12.94
CA ILE A 313 -53.49 -16.78 -11.82
C ILE A 313 -54.15 -17.25 -10.51
N THR A 314 -55.34 -17.85 -10.56
CA THR A 314 -56.04 -18.36 -9.37
C THR A 314 -55.30 -19.55 -8.78
N ALA A 315 -54.93 -20.51 -9.62
CA ALA A 315 -54.10 -21.65 -9.22
C ALA A 315 -52.72 -21.21 -8.72
N LEU A 316 -52.15 -20.15 -9.30
CA LEU A 316 -50.89 -19.57 -8.82
C LEU A 316 -51.05 -19.00 -7.40
N GLU A 317 -52.14 -18.29 -7.12
CA GLU A 317 -52.43 -17.73 -5.79
C GLU A 317 -52.64 -18.84 -4.74
N GLU A 318 -53.48 -19.83 -5.04
CA GLU A 318 -53.75 -20.97 -4.15
C GLU A 318 -52.46 -21.75 -3.84
N ILE A 319 -51.67 -22.06 -4.86
CA ILE A 319 -50.39 -22.77 -4.67
C ILE A 319 -49.43 -21.92 -3.84
N CYS A 320 -49.36 -20.59 -4.05
CA CYS A 320 -48.52 -19.73 -3.21
C CYS A 320 -48.94 -19.77 -1.75
N MET A 321 -50.25 -19.74 -1.45
CA MET A 321 -50.76 -19.80 -0.07
C MET A 321 -50.51 -21.18 0.56
N GLU A 322 -50.74 -22.27 -0.18
CA GLU A 322 -50.45 -23.63 0.28
C GLU A 322 -48.98 -23.85 0.58
N GLU A 323 -48.09 -23.46 -0.34
CA GLU A 323 -46.65 -23.66 -0.18
C GLU A 323 -46.07 -22.76 0.91
N TRP A 324 -46.61 -21.56 1.10
CA TRP A 324 -46.23 -20.66 2.19
C TRP A 324 -46.56 -21.24 3.58
N ALA A 325 -47.73 -21.87 3.72
CA ALA A 325 -48.10 -22.56 4.96
C ALA A 325 -47.26 -23.83 5.22
N LYS A 326 -46.73 -24.45 4.15
CA LYS A 326 -45.87 -25.65 4.21
C LYS A 326 -44.37 -25.31 4.29
N LEU A 327 -43.99 -24.05 4.46
CA LEU A 327 -42.59 -23.69 4.66
C LEU A 327 -42.12 -24.26 6.00
N PRO A 328 -41.20 -25.24 6.02
CA PRO A 328 -40.82 -25.94 7.24
C PRO A 328 -40.06 -25.01 8.20
N GLU A 329 -40.23 -25.23 9.51
CA GLU A 329 -39.48 -24.54 10.57
C GLU A 329 -37.97 -24.59 10.36
N THR A 330 -37.45 -25.67 9.81
CA THR A 330 -36.04 -25.84 9.46
C THR A 330 -35.53 -24.86 8.40
N ILE A 331 -36.36 -24.42 7.44
CA ILE A 331 -35.95 -23.39 6.48
C ILE A 331 -35.91 -22.02 7.17
N MET A 332 -36.83 -21.76 8.10
CA MET A 332 -36.82 -20.52 8.88
C MET A 332 -35.61 -20.43 9.82
N VAL A 333 -35.20 -21.56 10.41
CA VAL A 333 -33.94 -21.69 11.17
C VAL A 333 -32.71 -21.61 10.24
N SER A 334 -32.75 -22.12 9.01
CA SER A 334 -31.62 -21.97 8.06
C SER A 334 -31.48 -20.56 7.48
N VAL A 335 -32.60 -19.83 7.34
CA VAL A 335 -32.61 -18.41 6.95
C VAL A 335 -32.19 -17.54 8.12
N TRP A 336 -32.50 -17.96 9.34
CA TRP A 336 -31.99 -17.42 10.59
C TRP A 336 -30.49 -17.62 10.77
N ASP A 337 -30.01 -18.83 10.46
CA ASP A 337 -28.59 -19.10 10.32
C ASP A 337 -27.99 -18.20 9.24
N VAL A 338 -28.70 -17.75 8.21
CA VAL A 338 -28.22 -16.73 7.26
C VAL A 338 -28.24 -15.31 7.81
N VAL A 339 -29.06 -14.96 8.80
CA VAL A 339 -28.95 -13.66 9.50
C VAL A 339 -27.77 -13.67 10.46
N LEU A 340 -27.63 -14.75 11.23
CA LEU A 340 -26.47 -15.01 12.09
C LEU A 340 -25.20 -15.28 11.27
N THR A 341 -25.29 -15.86 10.07
CA THR A 341 -24.19 -16.07 9.10
C THR A 341 -24.09 -14.98 8.02
N LEU A 342 -24.88 -13.91 8.06
CA LEU A 342 -24.51 -12.64 7.42
C LEU A 342 -23.70 -11.78 8.41
N GLY A 343 -23.84 -12.04 9.72
CA GLY A 343 -22.80 -11.77 10.73
C GLY A 343 -21.62 -12.76 10.67
N CYS A 344 -21.87 -14.05 10.48
CA CYS A 344 -20.88 -15.13 10.45
C CYS A 344 -20.43 -15.57 9.04
N MET A 345 -20.67 -14.79 7.97
CA MET A 345 -19.97 -14.98 6.67
C MET A 345 -18.55 -14.43 6.73
N TRP A 346 -18.11 -14.07 7.94
CA TRP A 346 -16.75 -13.96 8.42
C TRP A 346 -16.48 -14.96 9.56
N LEU A 347 -16.89 -16.24 9.45
CA LEU A 347 -16.19 -17.44 9.97
C LEU A 347 -16.91 -18.76 9.56
N PRO A 348 -16.21 -19.88 9.25
CA PRO A 348 -16.80 -21.15 8.79
C PRO A 348 -17.52 -21.93 9.90
N SER A 349 -18.67 -22.53 9.59
CA SER A 349 -19.43 -23.40 10.49
C SER A 349 -19.14 -24.88 10.29
N CYS A 350 -18.68 -25.54 11.36
CA CYS A 350 -19.27 -26.81 11.79
C CYS A 350 -19.18 -26.90 13.32
N LEU A 351 -20.33 -26.71 13.96
CA LEU A 351 -20.65 -27.10 15.33
C LEU A 351 -20.51 -28.62 15.47
N CYS A 352 -19.89 -29.10 16.54
CA CYS A 352 -20.60 -29.59 17.74
C CYS A 352 -19.63 -30.44 18.60
N GLN A 353 -19.22 -29.92 19.76
CA GLN A 353 -19.18 -30.67 21.02
C GLN A 353 -18.99 -29.71 22.21
N THR A 354 -20.09 -29.57 22.97
CA THR A 354 -20.18 -29.42 24.43
C THR A 354 -19.24 -28.48 25.20
N ILE A 355 -19.85 -27.39 25.73
CA ILE A 355 -19.68 -26.76 27.06
C ILE A 355 -18.24 -26.40 27.52
N SER A 356 -17.82 -25.12 27.42
CA SER A 356 -17.14 -24.30 28.46
C SER A 356 -16.67 -22.91 27.91
N PRO A 357 -16.23 -21.91 28.73
CA PRO A 357 -16.53 -20.48 28.55
C PRO A 357 -15.49 -19.68 27.71
N GLN A 358 -15.90 -18.47 27.28
CA GLN A 358 -15.20 -17.48 26.44
C GLN A 358 -13.67 -17.33 26.66
N ALA A 359 -12.91 -17.26 25.56
CA ALA A 359 -11.50 -16.83 25.53
C ALA A 359 -11.30 -15.69 24.50
N GLY A 360 -10.52 -14.67 24.89
CA GLY A 360 -10.24 -13.48 24.07
C GLY A 360 -9.38 -13.74 22.84
N LYS A 361 -9.45 -12.84 21.86
CA LYS A 361 -8.67 -12.86 20.62
C LYS A 361 -7.16 -12.98 20.90
N LEU A 362 -6.50 -13.96 20.29
CA LEU A 362 -5.04 -14.14 20.36
C LEU A 362 -4.29 -12.88 19.90
N LYS A 363 -3.20 -12.56 20.60
CA LYS A 363 -2.27 -11.48 20.22
C LYS A 363 -0.95 -12.07 19.74
N PHE A 364 -0.31 -11.40 18.80
CA PHE A 364 0.94 -11.82 18.18
C PHE A 364 1.96 -10.69 18.29
N ARG A 365 3.24 -11.03 18.40
CA ARG A 365 4.35 -10.07 18.27
C ARG A 365 5.57 -10.73 17.66
N LEU A 366 6.44 -9.90 17.09
CA LEU A 366 7.80 -10.28 16.71
C LEU A 366 8.74 -9.88 17.85
N ALA A 367 9.54 -10.84 18.32
CA ALA A 367 10.48 -10.69 19.42
C ALA A 367 11.88 -11.18 19.02
N GLY A 368 12.88 -10.96 19.89
CA GLY A 368 14.26 -11.40 19.66
C GLY A 368 15.18 -10.34 19.05
N TYR A 369 16.48 -10.67 18.98
CA TYR A 369 17.53 -9.83 18.38
C TYR A 369 18.55 -10.71 17.66
N PRO A 370 19.10 -10.30 16.50
CA PRO A 370 18.84 -9.05 15.75
C PRO A 370 17.54 -9.12 14.94
N ARG A 371 16.61 -8.16 15.09
CA ARG A 371 15.30 -8.15 14.41
C ARG A 371 15.06 -6.84 13.64
N LYS A 372 14.33 -6.90 12.52
CA LYS A 372 13.75 -5.70 11.87
C LYS A 372 12.27 -5.54 12.23
N HIS A 373 11.64 -4.50 11.72
CA HIS A 373 10.22 -4.23 11.97
C HIS A 373 9.26 -5.26 11.35
N ASN A 374 9.71 -6.00 10.34
CA ASN A 374 8.96 -7.02 9.60
C ASN A 374 9.46 -8.45 9.85
N GLU A 375 10.49 -8.67 10.66
CA GLU A 375 11.04 -10.01 10.90
C GLU A 375 11.39 -10.24 12.38
N GLY A 376 11.31 -11.47 12.84
CA GLY A 376 11.65 -11.83 14.22
C GLY A 376 11.09 -13.18 14.66
N ARG A 377 11.42 -13.61 15.88
CA ARG A 377 10.83 -14.78 16.54
C ARG A 377 9.35 -14.50 16.81
N VAL A 378 8.48 -15.44 16.48
CA VAL A 378 7.05 -15.26 16.67
C VAL A 378 6.66 -15.65 18.09
N GLU A 379 6.00 -14.74 18.78
CA GLU A 379 5.41 -15.01 20.09
C GLU A 379 3.89 -14.81 20.04
N ILE A 380 3.17 -15.72 20.69
CA ILE A 380 1.71 -15.74 20.81
C ILE A 380 1.31 -15.51 22.26
N PHE A 381 0.37 -14.61 22.49
CA PHE A 381 -0.27 -14.41 23.79
C PHE A 381 -1.50 -15.29 23.89
N TYR A 382 -1.41 -16.34 24.72
CA TYR A 382 -2.49 -17.28 24.97
C TYR A 382 -2.60 -17.57 26.47
N ASN A 383 -3.84 -17.64 26.98
CA ASN A 383 -4.15 -17.88 28.39
C ASN A 383 -3.37 -16.97 29.38
N SER A 384 -3.31 -15.67 29.08
CA SER A 384 -2.60 -14.64 29.88
C SER A 384 -1.07 -14.75 29.95
N GLU A 385 -0.45 -15.60 29.12
CA GLU A 385 1.01 -15.78 29.06
C GLU A 385 1.51 -15.66 27.61
N TRP A 386 2.70 -15.08 27.40
CA TRP A 386 3.39 -15.12 26.11
C TRP A 386 4.16 -16.44 25.98
N GLY A 387 4.17 -17.01 24.78
CA GLY A 387 4.95 -18.19 24.45
C GLY A 387 5.29 -18.28 22.97
N THR A 388 6.14 -19.23 22.60
CA THR A 388 6.77 -19.33 21.26
C THR A 388 6.12 -20.42 20.39
N ILE A 389 6.63 -20.59 19.17
CA ILE A 389 6.20 -21.62 18.22
C ILE A 389 7.44 -22.40 17.79
N CYS A 390 7.37 -23.72 17.77
CA CYS A 390 8.46 -24.57 17.27
C CYS A 390 8.58 -24.54 15.74
N ASP A 391 9.80 -24.70 15.23
CA ASP A 391 10.14 -24.76 13.81
C ASP A 391 9.91 -26.13 13.15
N ASP A 392 9.60 -27.16 13.92
CA ASP A 392 9.25 -28.49 13.42
C ASP A 392 8.00 -28.45 12.52
N ASP A 393 8.14 -29.01 11.31
CA ASP A 393 7.18 -28.95 10.21
C ASP A 393 6.73 -27.53 9.81
N PHE A 394 7.42 -26.49 10.29
CA PHE A 394 7.10 -25.11 9.98
C PHE A 394 7.43 -24.81 8.52
N THR A 395 6.49 -24.19 7.79
CA THR A 395 6.66 -23.88 6.37
C THR A 395 6.41 -22.41 6.07
N LEU A 396 6.77 -21.99 4.85
CA LEU A 396 6.47 -20.64 4.38
C LEU A 396 4.96 -20.33 4.42
N THR A 397 4.09 -21.34 4.32
CA THR A 397 2.64 -21.17 4.42
C THR A 397 2.22 -20.76 5.83
N ASN A 398 2.87 -21.32 6.85
CA ASN A 398 2.67 -20.91 8.25
C ASN A 398 3.09 -19.46 8.45
N ALA A 399 4.25 -19.09 7.90
CA ALA A 399 4.73 -17.72 7.92
C ALA A 399 3.75 -16.74 7.25
N HIS A 400 3.11 -17.13 6.13
CA HIS A 400 2.10 -16.29 5.47
C HIS A 400 0.86 -16.04 6.35
N VAL A 401 0.44 -17.02 7.15
CA VAL A 401 -0.66 -16.86 8.11
C VAL A 401 -0.22 -15.92 9.24
N LEU A 402 0.97 -16.15 9.80
CA LEU A 402 1.51 -15.34 10.91
C LEU A 402 1.81 -13.89 10.51
N CYS A 403 2.40 -13.64 9.34
CA CYS A 403 2.63 -12.28 8.83
C CYS A 403 1.33 -11.51 8.62
N ARG A 404 0.25 -12.18 8.18
CA ARG A 404 -1.08 -11.56 8.08
C ARG A 404 -1.67 -11.23 9.46
N HIS A 405 -1.44 -12.06 10.47
CA HIS A 405 -1.80 -11.72 11.86
C HIS A 405 -1.03 -10.53 12.41
N LEU A 406 0.23 -10.38 12.00
CA LEU A 406 1.11 -9.26 12.31
C LEU A 406 0.85 -8.00 11.43
N GLY A 407 -0.20 -8.03 10.60
CA GLY A 407 -0.65 -6.90 9.79
C GLY A 407 0.07 -6.70 8.45
N PHE A 408 0.97 -7.60 8.06
CA PHE A 408 1.65 -7.58 6.76
C PHE A 408 0.85 -8.33 5.69
N VAL A 409 1.03 -7.96 4.42
CA VAL A 409 0.26 -8.57 3.32
C VAL A 409 0.59 -10.05 3.10
N ASN A 410 1.86 -10.44 3.30
CA ASN A 410 2.35 -11.82 3.18
C ASN A 410 3.74 -12.00 3.82
N ALA A 411 4.25 -13.24 3.83
CA ALA A 411 5.62 -13.54 4.25
C ALA A 411 6.58 -13.63 3.06
N ILE A 412 7.81 -13.14 3.23
CA ILE A 412 8.93 -13.35 2.31
C ILE A 412 9.60 -14.70 2.61
N SER A 413 9.85 -14.98 3.89
CA SER A 413 10.54 -16.19 4.35
C SER A 413 10.24 -16.51 5.82
N TRP A 414 10.89 -17.53 6.36
CA TRP A 414 10.87 -17.91 7.79
C TRP A 414 12.24 -18.45 8.22
N SER A 415 12.49 -18.53 9.52
CA SER A 415 13.77 -18.98 10.10
C SER A 415 13.56 -20.04 11.17
N HIS A 416 14.48 -21.01 11.21
CA HIS A 416 14.55 -22.10 12.18
C HIS A 416 15.68 -21.84 13.20
N SER A 417 15.81 -22.76 14.15
CA SER A 417 16.85 -22.86 15.17
C SER A 417 17.08 -21.58 15.96
N ALA A 418 15.99 -20.93 16.40
CA ALA A 418 16.04 -19.75 17.24
C ALA A 418 16.95 -18.64 16.70
N LYS A 419 16.95 -18.41 15.38
CA LYS A 419 17.78 -17.38 14.70
C LYS A 419 17.75 -16.01 15.37
N TYR A 420 16.60 -15.62 15.92
CA TYR A 420 16.38 -14.34 16.60
C TYR A 420 16.60 -14.43 18.13
N GLY A 421 17.33 -15.45 18.59
CA GLY A 421 17.52 -15.84 19.98
C GLY A 421 16.44 -16.83 20.45
N ALA A 422 16.80 -17.65 21.44
CA ALA A 422 15.89 -18.54 22.14
C ALA A 422 14.84 -17.72 22.91
N GLY A 423 13.58 -18.14 22.86
CA GLY A 423 12.53 -17.57 23.68
C GLY A 423 12.57 -18.06 25.12
N THR A 424 11.57 -17.67 25.89
CA THR A 424 11.42 -18.08 27.29
C THR A 424 9.97 -18.37 27.58
N GLY A 425 9.69 -19.39 28.40
CA GLY A 425 8.34 -19.72 28.85
C GLY A 425 7.81 -20.98 28.18
N LYS A 426 6.53 -20.98 27.79
CA LYS A 426 5.92 -22.12 27.11
C LYS A 426 6.10 -22.01 25.59
N ILE A 427 6.34 -23.15 24.95
CA ILE A 427 6.17 -23.30 23.50
C ILE A 427 4.70 -23.67 23.27
N TRP A 428 3.96 -22.75 22.66
CA TRP A 428 2.50 -22.89 22.53
C TRP A 428 2.09 -23.80 21.38
N LEU A 429 2.84 -23.81 20.28
CA LEU A 429 2.48 -24.55 19.07
C LEU A 429 3.69 -25.30 18.51
N ASP A 430 3.44 -26.50 18.02
CA ASP A 430 4.42 -27.45 17.49
C ASP A 430 3.79 -28.30 16.38
N ASN A 431 4.60 -28.79 15.44
CA ASN A 431 4.23 -29.40 14.16
C ASN A 431 3.13 -28.60 13.46
N LEU A 432 3.34 -27.29 13.36
CA LEU A 432 2.33 -26.37 12.90
C LEU A 432 2.21 -26.48 11.37
N ILE A 433 1.04 -26.86 10.87
CA ILE A 433 0.77 -27.06 9.44
C ILE A 433 -0.45 -26.23 9.04
N CYS A 434 -0.20 -25.16 8.29
CA CYS A 434 -1.22 -24.31 7.67
C CYS A 434 -1.34 -24.60 6.17
N THR A 435 -2.54 -24.51 5.60
CA THR A 435 -2.75 -24.42 4.14
C THR A 435 -2.76 -22.96 3.66
N SER A 436 -2.91 -22.72 2.35
CA SER A 436 -2.90 -21.35 1.81
C SER A 436 -4.24 -20.61 1.99
N SER A 437 -5.18 -21.14 2.77
CA SER A 437 -6.58 -20.67 2.82
C SER A 437 -7.03 -20.20 4.21
N GLU A 438 -6.24 -20.48 5.24
CA GLU A 438 -6.51 -20.17 6.64
C GLU A 438 -6.33 -18.67 6.87
N SER A 439 -7.25 -18.12 7.65
CA SER A 439 -7.22 -16.74 8.12
C SER A 439 -6.75 -16.61 9.57
N SER A 440 -6.62 -17.73 10.30
CA SER A 440 -6.14 -17.78 11.69
C SER A 440 -5.13 -18.90 11.93
N ILE A 441 -4.13 -18.68 12.79
CA ILE A 441 -3.19 -19.73 13.26
C ILE A 441 -3.90 -20.84 14.03
N GLU A 442 -5.02 -20.51 14.70
CA GLU A 442 -5.86 -21.47 15.45
C GLU A 442 -6.51 -22.51 14.54
N SER A 443 -6.63 -22.19 13.25
CA SER A 443 -7.20 -23.08 12.24
C SER A 443 -6.15 -23.99 11.59
N CYS A 444 -4.86 -23.80 11.90
CA CYS A 444 -3.80 -24.66 11.43
C CYS A 444 -3.70 -25.92 12.29
N VAL A 445 -3.35 -27.04 11.68
CA VAL A 445 -3.12 -28.30 12.40
C VAL A 445 -1.85 -28.14 13.24
N SER A 446 -1.88 -28.56 14.50
CA SER A 446 -0.72 -28.57 15.41
C SER A 446 -0.86 -29.72 16.41
N ARG A 447 0.18 -29.97 17.21
CA ARG A 447 0.15 -30.92 18.35
C ARG A 447 -0.76 -30.51 19.51
N GLY A 448 -1.37 -29.33 19.44
CA GLY A 448 -2.22 -28.75 20.48
C GLY A 448 -1.49 -27.72 21.34
N TRP A 449 -2.26 -26.84 21.97
CA TRP A 449 -1.73 -25.70 22.73
C TRP A 449 -0.90 -26.14 23.94
N GLY A 450 0.37 -25.73 23.98
CA GLY A 450 1.28 -25.99 25.09
C GLY A 450 1.79 -27.43 25.15
N ASN A 451 1.57 -28.21 24.08
CA ASN A 451 2.03 -29.58 23.93
C ASN A 451 3.10 -29.62 22.84
N SER A 452 4.37 -29.56 23.25
CA SER A 452 5.54 -29.59 22.37
C SER A 452 6.63 -30.46 22.99
N ASP A 453 7.36 -31.20 22.15
CA ASP A 453 8.60 -31.88 22.54
C ASP A 453 9.86 -31.09 22.15
N CYS A 454 9.68 -29.88 21.58
CA CYS A 454 10.77 -28.98 21.23
C CYS A 454 11.38 -28.27 22.44
N THR A 455 12.59 -27.75 22.23
CA THR A 455 13.26 -26.81 23.13
C THR A 455 13.27 -25.39 22.52
N HIS A 456 13.60 -24.36 23.31
CA HIS A 456 13.64 -22.99 22.77
C HIS A 456 14.76 -22.74 21.75
N ASP A 457 15.67 -23.70 21.57
CA ASP A 457 16.64 -23.68 20.48
C ASP A 457 15.98 -23.95 19.12
N GLU A 458 14.72 -24.39 19.10
CA GLU A 458 13.90 -24.73 17.92
C GLU A 458 12.78 -23.69 17.69
N ASP A 459 12.88 -22.50 18.29
CA ASP A 459 11.87 -21.47 18.11
C ASP A 459 11.86 -20.90 16.67
N ALA A 460 10.66 -20.86 16.07
CA ALA A 460 10.42 -20.36 14.72
C ALA A 460 10.38 -18.82 14.67
N GLY A 461 10.99 -18.27 13.63
CA GLY A 461 10.90 -16.86 13.24
C GLY A 461 10.29 -16.69 11.85
N VAL A 462 9.77 -15.49 11.57
CA VAL A 462 9.19 -15.15 10.26
C VAL A 462 9.84 -13.89 9.70
N VAL A 463 9.86 -13.77 8.37
CA VAL A 463 10.27 -12.58 7.63
C VAL A 463 9.08 -12.15 6.77
N CYS A 464 8.44 -11.05 7.12
CA CYS A 464 7.26 -10.53 6.45
C CYS A 464 7.61 -9.56 5.32
N LYS A 465 6.68 -9.34 4.39
CA LYS A 465 6.83 -8.30 3.37
C LYS A 465 6.45 -6.95 3.95
N ASP A 466 7.24 -5.90 3.70
CA ASP A 466 7.04 -4.55 4.29
C ASP A 466 5.70 -3.90 3.94
N GLU A 467 5.05 -4.35 2.86
CA GLU A 467 3.69 -3.92 2.51
C GLU A 467 2.68 -4.33 3.61
N LYS A 468 1.97 -3.33 4.16
CA LYS A 468 0.93 -3.52 5.19
C LYS A 468 -0.48 -3.62 4.60
N LEU A 469 -1.37 -4.29 5.32
CA LEU A 469 -2.80 -4.35 4.96
C LEU A 469 -3.49 -3.01 5.27
N PRO A 470 -4.36 -2.47 4.37
CA PRO A 470 -5.05 -1.20 4.60
C PRO A 470 -5.90 -1.22 5.89
N GLY A 471 -5.61 -0.30 6.81
CA GLY A 471 -6.34 -0.16 8.09
C GLY A 471 -5.66 -0.80 9.31
N PHE A 472 -4.46 -1.35 9.17
CA PHE A 472 -3.57 -1.60 10.31
C PHE A 472 -2.84 -0.30 10.68
N LEU A 473 -2.94 0.13 11.94
CA LEU A 473 -2.14 1.22 12.50
C LEU A 473 -0.70 0.73 12.74
N GLU A 474 0.26 1.66 12.68
CA GLU A 474 1.70 1.40 12.68
C GLU A 474 2.22 0.86 14.02
N ASP A 475 2.39 -0.47 14.15
CA ASP A 475 2.96 -1.09 15.36
C ASP A 475 4.50 -0.87 15.54
N ASN A 476 5.14 -0.07 14.69
CA ASN A 476 6.58 0.26 14.80
C ASN A 476 6.84 1.77 15.01
N ILE A 477 5.83 2.55 15.40
CA ILE A 477 6.10 3.78 16.14
C ILE A 477 6.62 3.30 17.50
N ILE A 478 7.73 3.86 17.99
CA ILE A 478 8.03 3.79 19.42
C ILE A 478 7.02 4.72 20.10
N GLU A 479 5.76 4.29 20.08
CA GLU A 479 4.76 4.78 21.01
C GLU A 479 5.27 4.30 22.35
N MET A 480 5.81 5.27 23.09
CA MET A 480 5.80 5.18 24.55
C MET A 480 4.44 4.61 24.94
N GLN A 481 4.40 3.68 25.92
CA GLN A 481 3.16 3.14 26.52
C GLN A 481 2.30 4.29 27.08
N VAL A 482 1.74 5.08 26.18
CA VAL A 482 0.85 6.19 26.36
C VAL A 482 -0.48 5.53 26.18
N ASP A 483 -1.22 5.46 27.28
CA ASP A 483 -2.61 5.08 27.27
C ASP A 483 -3.39 6.10 26.41
N GLU A 484 -3.37 5.91 25.07
CA GLU A 484 -4.06 6.75 24.08
C GLU A 484 -5.58 6.82 24.34
N ASN A 485 -6.10 5.96 25.21
CA ASN A 485 -7.47 6.04 25.70
C ASN A 485 -7.72 7.24 26.65
N ARG A 486 -6.70 8.02 27.06
CA ARG A 486 -6.88 9.09 28.06
C ARG A 486 -6.88 10.53 27.53
N LEU A 487 -6.15 10.91 26.47
CA LEU A 487 -6.16 12.27 25.89
C LEU A 487 -5.83 12.23 24.39
N LYS A 488 -6.75 12.67 23.52
CA LYS A 488 -6.65 12.48 22.05
C LYS A 488 -6.13 13.68 21.26
N ASP A 489 -6.36 14.90 21.73
CA ASP A 489 -6.00 16.14 21.01
C ASP A 489 -5.86 17.30 22.00
N ILE A 490 -4.87 18.16 21.82
CA ILE A 490 -4.60 19.35 22.68
C ILE A 490 -4.61 20.58 21.79
N ARG A 491 -5.34 21.62 22.21
CA ARG A 491 -5.41 22.88 21.46
C ARG A 491 -5.31 24.08 22.38
N LEU A 492 -4.86 25.18 21.80
CA LEU A 492 -4.92 26.50 22.42
C LEU A 492 -6.15 27.21 21.90
N HIS A 493 -7.12 27.49 22.79
CA HIS A 493 -8.18 28.43 22.47
C HIS A 493 -7.57 29.83 22.42
N PRO A 494 -7.50 30.47 21.24
CA PRO A 494 -6.74 31.70 21.05
C PRO A 494 -7.31 32.87 21.85
N VAL A 495 -6.43 33.70 22.42
CA VAL A 495 -6.81 35.02 22.98
C VAL A 495 -6.85 36.09 21.87
N SER A 496 -6.14 35.88 20.76
CA SER A 496 -6.09 36.75 19.58
C SER A 496 -6.16 35.92 18.30
N ALA A 497 -6.84 36.41 17.26
CA ALA A 497 -7.04 35.72 15.99
C ALA A 497 -5.78 35.67 15.07
N GLN A 498 -4.60 36.01 15.60
CA GLN A 498 -3.34 36.03 14.85
C GLN A 498 -2.71 34.63 14.77
N LEU A 499 -2.21 34.27 13.58
CA LEU A 499 -1.48 33.02 13.34
C LEU A 499 0.05 33.28 13.31
N PRO A 500 0.88 32.38 13.86
CA PRO A 500 0.49 31.23 14.68
C PRO A 500 -0.08 31.66 16.04
N THR A 501 -0.98 30.87 16.61
CA THR A 501 -1.54 31.15 17.94
C THR A 501 -0.46 30.96 19.01
N THR A 502 0.11 32.06 19.48
CA THR A 502 1.16 32.07 20.50
C THR A 502 0.61 32.17 21.93
N GLU A 503 -0.64 32.58 22.12
CA GLU A 503 -1.25 32.75 23.44
C GLU A 503 -2.67 32.19 23.47
N GLY A 504 -2.96 31.36 24.46
CA GLY A 504 -4.26 30.70 24.56
C GLY A 504 -4.51 29.94 25.85
N VAL A 505 -5.78 29.62 26.07
CA VAL A 505 -6.23 28.69 27.11
C VAL A 505 -6.04 27.25 26.62
N VAL A 506 -5.53 26.37 27.48
CA VAL A 506 -5.28 24.96 27.14
C VAL A 506 -6.59 24.17 27.24
N GLU A 507 -7.03 23.65 26.09
CA GLU A 507 -8.13 22.69 25.99
C GLU A 507 -7.59 21.32 25.60
N VAL A 508 -8.14 20.28 26.22
CA VAL A 508 -7.80 18.89 25.89
C VAL A 508 -9.06 18.12 25.52
N GLN A 509 -8.94 17.24 24.54
CA GLN A 509 -9.99 16.31 24.12
C GLN A 509 -9.91 15.04 24.97
N ASP A 510 -10.91 14.84 25.82
CA ASP A 510 -11.11 13.62 26.62
C ASP A 510 -12.36 12.89 26.08
N LYS A 511 -12.15 11.73 25.45
CA LYS A 511 -13.19 10.98 24.72
C LYS A 511 -13.88 11.86 23.65
N GLU A 512 -15.12 12.28 23.88
CA GLU A 512 -15.93 13.11 22.97
C GLU A 512 -16.08 14.57 23.46
N ASP A 513 -15.68 14.89 24.69
CA ASP A 513 -15.87 16.21 25.30
C ASP A 513 -14.57 17.03 25.31
N ARG A 514 -14.69 18.35 25.11
CA ARG A 514 -13.59 19.29 25.34
C ARG A 514 -13.56 19.76 26.79
N VAL A 515 -12.42 19.55 27.42
CA VAL A 515 -12.23 19.82 28.85
C VAL A 515 -11.05 20.74 29.07
N HIS A 516 -11.13 21.51 30.15
CA HIS A 516 -10.10 22.44 30.57
C HIS A 516 -9.26 21.83 31.69
N ILE A 517 -8.00 22.25 31.78
CA ILE A 517 -7.11 21.91 32.89
C ILE A 517 -7.15 23.04 33.93
N CYS A 518 -7.30 22.69 35.20
CA CYS A 518 -7.24 23.66 36.30
C CYS A 518 -5.81 24.23 36.43
N ASN A 519 -5.69 25.54 36.59
CA ASN A 519 -4.39 26.23 36.69
C ASN A 519 -3.71 26.07 38.06
N ILE A 520 -4.38 25.49 39.05
CA ILE A 520 -3.85 25.30 40.40
C ILE A 520 -2.71 24.27 40.33
N GLY A 521 -1.51 24.66 40.77
CA GLY A 521 -0.30 23.84 40.65
C GLY A 521 0.29 23.78 39.23
N TRP A 522 -0.22 24.58 38.28
CA TRP A 522 0.33 24.64 36.93
C TRP A 522 1.68 25.36 36.91
N THR A 523 2.71 24.68 36.39
CA THR A 523 4.08 25.20 36.37
C THR A 523 4.54 25.59 34.96
N THR A 524 5.68 26.29 34.89
CA THR A 524 6.36 26.58 33.62
C THR A 524 6.81 25.31 32.90
N LYS A 525 7.10 24.22 33.62
CA LYS A 525 7.43 22.91 33.07
C LYS A 525 6.25 22.32 32.30
N ASN A 526 5.05 22.41 32.86
CA ASN A 526 3.81 21.99 32.17
C ASN A 526 3.58 22.83 30.91
N SER A 527 3.73 24.16 31.02
CA SER A 527 3.62 25.06 29.86
C SER A 527 4.63 24.73 28.76
N ARG A 528 5.84 24.32 29.11
CA ARG A 528 6.86 23.90 28.13
C ARG A 528 6.44 22.68 27.34
N VAL A 529 5.91 21.64 27.99
CA VAL A 529 5.42 20.43 27.31
C VAL A 529 4.25 20.77 26.39
N VAL A 530 3.26 21.53 26.87
CA VAL A 530 2.11 21.95 26.04
C VAL A 530 2.53 22.76 24.83
N CYS A 531 3.37 23.79 25.02
CA CYS A 531 3.87 24.59 23.91
C CYS A 531 4.68 23.73 22.93
N GLY A 532 5.46 22.77 23.43
CA GLY A 532 6.17 21.77 22.64
C GLY A 532 5.22 20.97 21.75
N MET A 533 4.13 20.45 22.30
CA MET A 533 3.13 19.69 21.54
C MET A 533 2.42 20.54 20.47
N MET A 534 2.30 21.85 20.72
CA MET A 534 1.77 22.82 19.75
C MET A 534 2.82 23.29 18.72
N GLY A 535 4.02 22.71 18.74
CA GLY A 535 5.09 22.99 17.79
C GLY A 535 6.05 24.11 18.15
N PHE A 536 6.00 24.60 19.39
CA PHE A 536 6.84 25.70 19.86
C PHE A 536 7.98 25.19 20.75
N PRO A 537 9.24 25.61 20.51
CA PRO A 537 10.39 25.13 21.29
C PRO A 537 10.37 25.57 22.77
N SER A 538 9.61 26.62 23.10
CA SER A 538 9.54 27.13 24.47
C SER A 538 8.20 27.80 24.81
N GLY A 539 7.89 27.83 26.10
CA GLY A 539 6.63 28.37 26.61
C GLY A 539 6.70 28.79 28.08
N LYS A 540 5.75 29.61 28.52
CA LYS A 540 5.58 30.09 29.90
C LYS A 540 4.11 30.12 30.27
N THR A 541 3.85 30.12 31.57
CA THR A 541 2.51 30.20 32.14
C THR A 541 1.99 31.63 32.12
N ILE A 542 0.71 31.81 31.76
CA ILE A 542 0.01 33.07 31.91
C ILE A 542 -0.68 33.07 33.27
N THR A 543 -0.30 34.01 34.14
CA THR A 543 -0.82 34.12 35.51
C THR A 543 -2.06 35.01 35.63
N LYS A 544 -2.45 35.73 34.58
CA LYS A 544 -3.67 36.55 34.57
C LYS A 544 -4.91 35.64 34.60
N ARG A 545 -5.90 35.96 35.44
CA ARG A 545 -7.20 35.26 35.45
C ARG A 545 -7.94 35.50 34.14
N ILE A 546 -7.83 34.57 33.21
CA ILE A 546 -8.67 34.54 32.01
C ILE A 546 -10.03 33.99 32.45
N HIS A 547 -11.05 34.85 32.50
CA HIS A 547 -12.40 34.44 32.84
C HIS A 547 -13.02 33.74 31.64
N SER A 548 -13.33 32.44 31.80
CA SER A 548 -14.13 31.69 30.84
C SER A 548 -15.46 31.32 31.50
N HIS A 549 -16.55 31.87 30.98
CA HIS A 549 -17.90 31.51 31.41
C HIS A 549 -18.25 30.17 30.74
N ASN A 550 -18.37 29.09 31.53
CA ASN A 550 -18.69 27.69 31.14
C ASN A 550 -17.52 26.71 30.89
N SER A 551 -16.37 26.82 31.58
CA SER A 551 -15.33 25.78 31.50
C SER A 551 -15.68 24.51 32.31
N VAL A 552 -15.68 23.35 31.65
CA VAL A 552 -15.75 22.03 32.29
C VAL A 552 -14.32 21.57 32.63
N TYR A 553 -14.03 21.38 33.92
CA TYR A 553 -12.72 20.94 34.41
C TYR A 553 -12.75 19.45 34.77
N ARG A 554 -12.07 18.61 33.98
CA ARG A 554 -11.90 17.17 34.31
C ARG A 554 -10.51 16.82 34.82
N ILE A 555 -9.51 17.64 34.50
CA ILE A 555 -8.12 17.45 34.92
C ILE A 555 -7.80 18.53 35.96
N HIS A 556 -7.56 18.10 37.20
CA HIS A 556 -7.36 19.01 38.32
C HIS A 556 -5.89 19.37 38.53
N SER A 557 -4.97 18.46 38.23
CA SER A 557 -3.54 18.71 38.36
C SER A 557 -2.74 17.93 37.32
N VAL A 558 -1.69 18.56 36.82
CA VAL A 558 -0.69 17.98 35.91
C VAL A 558 0.69 18.36 36.44
N ALA A 559 1.60 17.39 36.53
CA ALA A 559 2.97 17.60 36.96
C ALA A 559 3.94 16.97 35.94
N CYS A 560 4.58 17.83 35.16
CA CYS A 560 5.62 17.47 34.20
C CYS A 560 7.02 17.85 34.71
N SER A 561 8.04 17.09 34.31
CA SER A 561 9.47 17.44 34.51
C SER A 561 9.93 18.54 33.54
N GLY A 562 9.25 18.68 32.39
CA GLY A 562 9.51 19.67 31.34
C GLY A 562 10.30 19.12 30.14
N ASN A 563 10.62 17.83 30.14
CA ASN A 563 11.39 17.13 29.10
C ASN A 563 10.55 16.10 28.32
N GLU A 564 9.31 15.90 28.74
CA GLU A 564 8.36 14.99 28.11
C GLU A 564 8.00 15.46 26.70
N ALA A 565 7.83 14.50 25.79
CA ALA A 565 7.35 14.78 24.44
C ALA A 565 5.83 15.02 24.39
N HIS A 566 5.09 14.44 25.35
CA HIS A 566 3.62 14.48 25.41
C HIS A 566 3.11 14.63 26.85
N LEU A 567 1.96 15.30 27.04
CA LEU A 567 1.34 15.52 28.35
C LEU A 567 0.94 14.23 29.09
N SER A 568 0.66 13.16 28.35
CA SER A 568 0.33 11.84 28.92
C SER A 568 1.49 11.19 29.67
N ALA A 569 2.73 11.60 29.37
CA ALA A 569 3.92 11.17 30.11
C ALA A 569 4.04 11.86 31.48
N CYS A 570 3.26 12.91 31.72
CA CYS A 570 3.24 13.62 32.99
C CYS A 570 2.30 12.96 34.00
N THR A 571 2.55 13.19 35.29
CA THR A 571 1.64 12.72 36.34
C THR A 571 0.37 13.56 36.32
N MET A 572 -0.81 12.94 36.21
CA MET A 572 -2.10 13.63 36.07
C MET A 572 -3.15 13.14 37.07
N VAL A 573 -3.91 14.07 37.65
CA VAL A 573 -5.01 13.80 38.57
C VAL A 573 -6.35 14.17 37.93
N PHE A 574 -7.20 13.17 37.72
CA PHE A 574 -8.54 13.31 37.12
C PHE A 574 -9.61 13.45 38.21
N SER A 575 -10.61 14.30 37.97
CA SER A 575 -11.73 14.46 38.91
C SER A 575 -12.69 13.28 38.83
N LYS A 576 -13.16 12.79 39.99
CA LYS A 576 -14.15 11.69 40.09
C LYS A 576 -15.59 12.14 39.81
N ASN A 577 -15.88 13.45 39.83
CA ASN A 577 -17.21 14.03 39.60
C ASN A 577 -17.21 14.93 38.36
N THR A 578 -18.23 14.81 37.52
CA THR A 578 -18.35 15.45 36.20
C THR A 578 -18.56 16.98 36.21
N SER A 579 -18.52 17.65 37.37
CA SER A 579 -18.84 19.08 37.49
C SER A 579 -18.32 19.74 38.79
N THR A 580 -17.05 19.55 39.16
CA THR A 580 -16.45 20.39 40.21
C THR A 580 -15.75 21.60 39.57
N PRO A 581 -16.17 22.85 39.88
CA PRO A 581 -15.42 24.05 39.50
C PRO A 581 -14.01 24.01 40.10
N CYS A 582 -12.98 24.52 39.40
CA CYS A 582 -11.61 24.68 39.91
C CYS A 582 -11.61 25.69 41.07
N PRO A 583 -11.65 25.28 42.37
CA PRO A 583 -12.00 26.17 43.47
C PRO A 583 -10.88 27.18 43.73
N GLY A 584 -11.13 28.46 43.46
CA GLY A 584 -10.13 29.55 43.60
C GLY A 584 -9.19 29.73 42.40
N GLY A 585 -9.26 28.83 41.42
CA GLY A 585 -8.47 28.85 40.19
C GLY A 585 -9.27 29.19 38.94
N GLY A 586 -8.64 29.04 37.78
CA GLY A 586 -9.21 29.21 36.44
C GLY A 586 -8.58 28.23 35.46
N PRO A 587 -8.81 28.38 34.15
CA PRO A 587 -8.23 27.48 33.17
C PRO A 587 -6.74 27.77 32.97
N ALA A 588 -5.95 26.71 32.80
CA ALA A 588 -4.53 26.81 32.51
C ALA A 588 -4.34 27.54 31.17
N ALA A 589 -3.47 28.56 31.16
CA ALA A 589 -3.18 29.36 29.98
C ALA A 589 -1.68 29.48 29.77
N VAL A 590 -1.27 29.48 28.51
CA VAL A 590 0.14 29.44 28.12
C VAL A 590 0.45 30.48 27.05
N ARG A 591 1.69 30.96 27.07
CA ARG A 591 2.32 31.76 26.03
C ARG A 591 3.49 30.96 25.47
N CYS A 592 3.48 30.75 24.16
CA CYS A 592 4.46 29.97 23.42
C CYS A 592 5.26 30.88 22.48
N TRP A 593 6.57 30.62 22.34
CA TRP A 593 7.45 31.39 21.45
C TRP A 593 7.84 30.56 20.22
N PRO A 594 7.62 31.07 18.99
CA PRO A 594 8.00 30.38 17.77
C PRO A 594 9.51 30.25 17.66
N GLY A 595 9.96 29.15 17.06
CA GLY A 595 11.35 28.98 16.67
C GLY A 595 11.75 29.97 15.56
N PRO A 596 13.06 30.08 15.26
CA PRO A 596 13.58 31.04 14.28
C PRO A 596 12.93 30.92 12.88
N GLN A 597 12.55 29.70 12.48
CA GLN A 597 11.91 29.44 11.20
C GLN A 597 10.46 29.97 11.12
N PHE A 598 9.80 30.20 12.26
CA PHE A 598 8.38 30.58 12.34
C PHE A 598 8.15 31.98 12.94
N SER A 599 9.22 32.74 13.25
CA SER A 599 9.10 34.08 13.83
C SER A 599 8.79 35.14 12.76
N GLN A 600 7.59 35.75 12.82
CA GLN A 600 7.24 36.88 11.95
C GLN A 600 7.67 38.21 12.61
N GLY A 601 8.67 38.88 12.03
CA GLY A 601 9.08 40.24 12.40
C GLY A 601 10.51 40.37 12.96
N HIS A 602 11.18 41.47 12.59
CA HIS A 602 12.59 41.80 12.86
C HIS A 602 13.04 41.91 14.34
N SER A 603 12.18 41.61 15.31
CA SER A 603 12.50 41.71 16.74
C SER A 603 12.94 40.39 17.34
N HIS A 604 14.09 39.89 16.88
CA HIS A 604 15.10 39.17 17.67
C HIS A 604 16.33 38.92 16.78
N LYS A 605 17.00 39.99 16.33
CA LYS A 605 18.42 39.95 15.92
C LYS A 605 19.32 39.76 17.16
N GLY A 606 19.04 38.75 17.98
CA GLY A 606 20.01 38.16 18.86
C GLY A 606 20.61 36.98 18.11
N LYS A 607 21.59 37.22 17.24
CA LYS A 607 22.41 36.16 16.64
C LYS A 607 23.11 35.40 17.77
N ARG A 608 22.46 34.38 18.34
CA ARG A 608 23.20 33.24 18.84
C ARG A 608 23.50 32.40 17.62
N ASN A 609 24.70 32.58 17.07
CA ASN A 609 25.34 31.61 16.17
C ASN A 609 25.52 30.29 16.95
N ARG A 610 24.42 29.58 17.24
CA ARG A 610 24.51 28.16 17.55
C ARG A 610 24.64 27.47 16.20
N THR A 611 25.82 26.97 15.92
CA THR A 611 26.03 26.00 14.84
C THR A 611 25.13 24.80 15.14
N ILE A 612 24.05 24.66 14.37
CA ILE A 612 23.15 23.50 14.46
C ILE A 612 23.92 22.31 13.90
N LYS A 613 24.07 21.24 14.69
CA LYS A 613 24.86 20.05 14.30
C LYS A 613 23.97 18.88 13.89
N ALA A 614 22.69 19.13 13.63
CA ALA A 614 21.71 18.17 13.18
C ALA A 614 20.87 18.77 12.04
N ARG A 615 20.38 17.94 11.13
CA ARG A 615 19.43 18.31 10.07
C ARG A 615 18.48 17.16 9.76
N LEU A 616 17.38 17.45 9.08
CA LEU A 616 16.40 16.47 8.61
C LEU A 616 16.38 16.44 7.09
N LYS A 617 16.41 15.24 6.49
CA LYS A 617 16.33 15.01 5.03
C LYS A 617 15.24 13.99 4.68
N GLY A 618 14.77 14.00 3.42
CA GLY A 618 13.81 13.03 2.88
C GLY A 618 12.35 13.18 3.35
N GLY A 619 12.04 14.05 4.31
CA GLY A 619 10.67 14.25 4.79
C GLY A 619 9.80 15.10 3.87
N ALA A 620 8.50 14.80 3.79
CA ALA A 620 7.55 15.52 2.95
C ALA A 620 7.20 16.92 3.50
N ARG A 621 7.21 17.07 4.82
CA ARG A 621 6.86 18.29 5.55
C ARG A 621 8.05 18.84 6.32
N THR A 622 7.99 20.13 6.63
CA THR A 622 8.96 20.76 7.52
C THR A 622 8.86 20.12 8.91
N GLY A 623 10.00 19.73 9.48
CA GLY A 623 10.07 19.09 10.80
C GLY A 623 9.94 17.55 10.76
N GLU A 624 9.92 16.92 9.60
CA GLU A 624 10.06 15.46 9.47
C GLU A 624 11.23 15.09 8.55
N GLY A 625 11.81 13.92 8.79
CA GLY A 625 12.87 13.37 7.95
C GLY A 625 13.85 12.47 8.71
N ARG A 626 14.77 11.86 7.95
CA ARG A 626 15.95 11.15 8.46
C ARG A 626 16.86 12.11 9.22
N VAL A 627 17.36 11.68 10.36
CA VAL A 627 18.25 12.47 11.22
C VAL A 627 19.69 12.34 10.72
N GLU A 628 20.27 13.46 10.32
CA GLU A 628 21.68 13.57 9.98
C GLU A 628 22.39 14.50 10.95
N VAL A 629 23.61 14.13 11.35
CA VAL A 629 24.44 14.87 12.30
C VAL A 629 25.80 15.23 11.71
N LEU A 630 26.30 16.40 12.08
CA LEU A 630 27.57 16.94 11.62
C LEU A 630 28.69 16.59 12.61
N LYS A 631 29.69 15.82 12.16
CA LYS A 631 30.91 15.53 12.94
C LYS A 631 32.13 16.05 12.18
N GLY A 632 32.86 16.99 12.79
CA GLY A 632 33.89 17.75 12.08
C GLY A 632 33.22 18.60 11.00
N SER A 633 33.48 18.29 9.73
CA SER A 633 32.93 18.99 8.57
C SER A 633 32.11 18.11 7.63
N VAL A 634 31.76 16.89 8.06
CA VAL A 634 31.07 15.90 7.22
C VAL A 634 29.77 15.45 7.89
N TRP A 635 28.68 15.47 7.13
CA TRP A 635 27.38 14.95 7.55
C TRP A 635 27.36 13.43 7.51
N GLY A 636 26.58 12.84 8.41
CA GLY A 636 26.37 11.40 8.48
C GLY A 636 25.11 11.08 9.27
N THR A 637 24.71 9.82 9.28
CA THR A 637 23.42 9.39 9.85
C THR A 637 23.54 8.87 11.27
N VAL A 638 22.38 8.58 11.87
CA VAL A 638 22.23 7.99 13.21
C VAL A 638 21.52 6.64 13.05
N CYS A 639 22.08 5.58 13.64
CA CYS A 639 21.45 4.27 13.64
C CYS A 639 20.27 4.21 14.62
N ASP A 640 19.28 3.39 14.30
CA ASP A 640 18.02 3.32 15.01
C ASP A 640 17.98 2.36 16.21
N ASP A 641 19.07 1.61 16.47
CA ASP A 641 19.16 0.79 17.69
C ASP A 641 18.93 1.67 18.91
N HIS A 642 17.98 1.28 19.76
CA HIS A 642 17.56 2.06 20.94
C HIS A 642 17.16 3.52 20.66
N TRP A 643 16.86 3.86 19.42
CA TRP A 643 16.21 5.13 19.10
C TRP A 643 14.93 5.26 19.91
N SER A 644 14.57 6.46 20.35
CA SER A 644 13.42 6.64 21.24
C SER A 644 12.75 7.98 21.00
N LEU A 645 11.50 8.11 21.44
CA LEU A 645 10.78 9.38 21.38
C LEU A 645 11.50 10.50 22.14
N GLN A 646 12.28 10.15 23.17
CA GLN A 646 13.04 11.07 24.01
C GLN A 646 14.27 11.58 23.25
N SER A 647 14.97 10.69 22.54
CA SER A 647 16.07 11.06 21.65
C SER A 647 15.57 11.92 20.49
N ALA A 648 14.44 11.55 19.89
CA ALA A 648 13.76 12.36 18.87
C ALA A 648 13.36 13.75 19.40
N ASN A 649 12.88 13.83 20.65
CA ASN A 649 12.49 15.10 21.27
C ASN A 649 13.67 16.07 21.42
N VAL A 650 14.89 15.55 21.68
CA VAL A 650 16.11 16.36 21.69
C VAL A 650 16.39 16.93 20.31
N VAL A 651 16.27 16.12 19.24
CA VAL A 651 16.46 16.57 17.84
C VAL A 651 15.47 17.67 17.47
N CYS A 652 14.17 17.45 17.68
CA CYS A 652 13.14 18.44 17.35
C CYS A 652 13.38 19.78 18.05
N ARG A 653 13.77 19.74 19.33
CA ARG A 653 14.07 20.93 20.10
C ARG A 653 15.37 21.61 19.68
N GLU A 654 16.41 20.84 19.34
CA GLU A 654 17.68 21.35 18.81
C GLU A 654 17.45 22.17 17.54
N LEU A 655 16.58 21.67 16.66
CA LEU A 655 16.21 22.31 15.39
C LEU A 655 15.24 23.51 15.56
N GLY A 656 14.73 23.73 16.77
CA GLY A 656 13.82 24.84 17.07
C GLY A 656 12.35 24.56 16.75
N PHE A 657 11.98 23.29 16.55
CA PHE A 657 10.59 22.83 16.51
C PHE A 657 10.04 22.60 17.92
N GLY A 658 8.81 22.09 18.00
CA GLY A 658 8.20 21.65 19.26
C GLY A 658 8.76 20.32 19.75
N THR A 659 7.91 19.52 20.39
CA THR A 659 8.27 18.17 20.82
C THR A 659 8.23 17.19 19.65
N ALA A 660 8.90 16.06 19.81
CA ALA A 660 8.75 14.95 18.86
C ALA A 660 7.33 14.39 18.93
N LYS A 661 6.75 14.21 17.75
CA LYS A 661 5.49 13.50 17.55
C LYS A 661 5.76 12.00 17.42
N GLU A 662 6.75 11.63 16.60
CA GLU A 662 7.10 10.24 16.30
C GLU A 662 8.62 10.08 16.24
N ALA A 663 9.12 8.96 16.75
CA ALA A 663 10.46 8.45 16.50
C ALA A 663 10.34 7.26 15.54
N LEU A 664 11.00 7.37 14.39
CA LEU A 664 10.91 6.43 13.29
C LEU A 664 12.23 5.67 13.13
N THR A 665 12.11 4.40 12.76
CA THR A 665 13.20 3.43 12.53
C THR A 665 13.15 2.92 11.09
N ASP A 666 14.06 2.03 10.73
CA ASP A 666 14.14 1.28 9.47
C ASP A 666 14.26 2.18 8.22
N ALA A 667 14.93 3.32 8.35
CA ALA A 667 15.08 4.30 7.28
C ALA A 667 13.75 4.68 6.61
N ARG A 668 12.64 4.73 7.37
CA ARG A 668 11.30 5.01 6.84
C ARG A 668 11.18 6.36 6.13
N MET A 669 12.10 7.29 6.35
CA MET A 669 12.18 8.59 5.66
C MET A 669 13.28 8.64 4.61
N GLY A 670 13.61 7.48 4.03
CA GLY A 670 14.71 7.30 3.09
C GLY A 670 16.03 6.97 3.80
N GLN A 671 16.89 6.24 3.11
CA GLN A 671 18.23 5.87 3.55
C GLN A 671 19.19 7.05 3.35
N GLY A 672 20.17 7.19 4.23
CA GLY A 672 21.29 8.10 4.00
C GLY A 672 22.41 7.42 3.23
N THR A 673 23.51 8.15 3.09
CA THR A 673 24.74 7.67 2.47
C THR A 673 25.95 8.02 3.33
N GLY A 674 27.07 7.34 3.07
CA GLY A 674 28.33 7.63 3.72
C GLY A 674 28.46 7.02 5.12
N ARG A 675 28.76 7.85 6.12
CA ARG A 675 29.11 7.38 7.48
C ARG A 675 27.92 7.43 8.41
N ILE A 676 27.75 6.38 9.22
CA ILE A 676 26.85 6.35 10.36
C ILE A 676 27.65 6.74 11.60
N TYR A 677 27.32 7.85 12.26
CA TYR A 677 28.14 8.42 13.33
C TYR A 677 27.75 7.97 14.74
N MET A 678 26.48 7.67 14.96
CA MET A 678 25.94 7.37 16.29
C MET A 678 25.16 6.05 16.24
N ASN A 679 25.32 5.23 17.28
CA ASN A 679 24.44 4.10 17.58
C ASN A 679 23.96 4.14 19.03
N GLU A 680 22.86 3.46 19.33
CA GLU A 680 22.31 3.30 20.68
C GLU A 680 22.12 4.63 21.43
N VAL A 681 21.50 5.62 20.77
CA VAL A 681 21.38 6.97 21.33
C VAL A 681 20.33 7.03 22.45
N ARG A 682 20.79 7.25 23.68
CA ARG A 682 19.95 7.22 24.89
C ARG A 682 19.90 8.58 25.59
N CYS A 683 19.08 9.48 25.06
CA CYS A 683 18.88 10.80 25.68
C CYS A 683 18.04 10.75 26.96
N ARG A 684 18.35 11.62 27.92
CA ARG A 684 17.50 11.89 29.11
C ARG A 684 16.34 12.84 28.81
N GLY A 685 16.48 13.65 27.76
CA GLY A 685 15.48 14.59 27.27
C GLY A 685 15.73 16.05 27.66
N ASP A 686 16.74 16.37 28.47
CA ASP A 686 17.15 17.74 28.84
C ASP A 686 18.34 18.28 28.03
N GLU A 687 18.99 17.42 27.25
CA GLU A 687 20.14 17.73 26.41
C GLU A 687 19.83 18.84 25.39
N LYS A 688 20.83 19.67 25.07
CA LYS A 688 20.66 20.79 24.13
C LYS A 688 20.95 20.41 22.69
N SER A 689 21.74 19.36 22.48
CA SER A 689 22.08 18.77 21.20
C SER A 689 22.08 17.25 21.31
N LEU A 690 21.82 16.56 20.20
CA LEU A 690 21.89 15.10 20.14
C LEU A 690 23.28 14.56 20.52
N TRP A 691 24.34 15.32 20.22
CA TRP A 691 25.72 14.98 20.59
C TRP A 691 25.98 14.94 22.10
N ASP A 692 25.12 15.59 22.91
CA ASP A 692 25.24 15.58 24.38
C ASP A 692 24.63 14.29 24.98
N CYS A 693 23.89 13.52 24.19
CA CYS A 693 23.29 12.27 24.66
C CYS A 693 24.33 11.14 24.70
N PRO A 694 24.26 10.24 25.69
CA PRO A 694 24.99 8.99 25.68
C PRO A 694 24.74 8.20 24.38
N HIS A 695 25.81 7.82 23.68
CA HIS A 695 25.76 7.06 22.44
C HIS A 695 27.04 6.24 22.25
N ASN A 696 26.95 5.18 21.44
CA ASN A 696 28.08 4.37 21.03
C ASN A 696 28.64 4.88 19.69
N ASN A 697 29.97 4.83 19.53
CA ASN A 697 30.58 5.01 18.21
C ASN A 697 30.34 3.75 17.36
N VAL A 698 29.94 3.93 16.10
CA VAL A 698 29.63 2.84 15.19
C VAL A 698 30.93 2.23 14.63
N THR A 699 30.99 0.90 14.59
CA THR A 699 31.95 0.15 13.75
C THR A 699 31.17 -0.38 12.55
N THR A 700 31.78 -0.42 11.35
CA THR A 700 31.12 -0.69 10.06
C THR A 700 30.34 -2.01 9.98
N SER A 701 30.55 -2.94 10.90
CA SER A 701 29.84 -4.22 10.95
C SER A 701 28.53 -4.22 11.76
N LYS A 702 28.17 -3.12 12.44
CA LYS A 702 27.04 -3.10 13.41
C LYS A 702 25.75 -2.48 12.89
N CYS A 703 25.81 -1.46 12.03
CA CYS A 703 24.62 -0.79 11.48
C CYS A 703 24.76 -0.56 9.98
N LYS A 704 23.64 -0.64 9.27
CA LYS A 704 23.51 -0.33 7.83
C LYS A 704 22.58 0.87 7.63
N HIS A 705 22.61 1.49 6.45
CA HIS A 705 21.71 2.62 6.13
C HIS A 705 20.23 2.23 6.06
N THR A 706 19.89 0.94 6.04
CA THR A 706 18.53 0.45 6.25
C THR A 706 18.02 0.68 7.68
N GLU A 707 18.90 1.04 8.61
CA GLU A 707 18.62 1.26 10.04
C GLU A 707 18.80 2.75 10.40
N ASP A 708 18.75 3.66 9.42
CA ASP A 708 18.86 5.08 9.70
C ASP A 708 17.61 5.60 10.43
N ALA A 709 17.83 6.29 11.55
CA ALA A 709 16.80 6.85 12.40
C ALA A 709 16.18 8.12 11.79
N ALA A 710 14.88 8.30 12.02
CA ALA A 710 14.10 9.44 11.55
C ALA A 710 13.18 10.00 12.64
N VAL A 711 12.68 11.22 12.45
CA VAL A 711 11.76 11.89 13.38
C VAL A 711 10.63 12.59 12.65
N LYS A 712 9.48 12.74 13.32
CA LYS A 712 8.48 13.75 12.99
C LYS A 712 8.29 14.67 14.19
N CYS A 713 8.45 15.97 13.98
CA CYS A 713 8.32 17.01 14.99
C CYS A 713 6.96 17.68 14.92
N ASN A 714 6.45 18.14 16.07
CA ASN A 714 5.34 19.07 16.09
C ASN A 714 5.80 20.44 15.56
N ILE A 715 5.00 21.03 14.66
CA ILE A 715 5.22 22.36 14.09
C ILE A 715 4.02 23.26 14.37
N PRO A 716 4.21 24.58 14.53
CA PRO A 716 3.11 25.46 14.85
C PRO A 716 2.18 25.58 13.64
N TYR A 717 0.87 25.57 13.89
CA TYR A 717 -0.12 25.73 12.82
C TYR A 717 -0.10 27.16 12.27
N MET A 718 0.34 27.30 11.02
CA MET A 718 0.49 28.58 10.33
C MET A 718 -0.67 28.92 9.38
N GLY A 719 -1.55 27.96 9.06
CA GLY A 719 -2.66 28.15 8.13
C GLY A 719 -2.24 28.38 6.68
N PHE A 720 -1.05 27.90 6.27
CA PHE A 720 -0.51 28.10 4.92
C PHE A 720 -1.37 27.45 3.83
N GLU A 721 -2.08 26.37 4.16
CA GLU A 721 -2.99 25.65 3.28
C GLU A 721 -4.23 26.47 2.91
N LYS A 722 -4.56 27.53 3.66
CA LYS A 722 -5.69 28.42 3.34
C LYS A 722 -5.38 29.42 2.22
N ARG A 723 -4.11 29.56 1.84
CA ARG A 723 -3.65 30.51 0.81
C ARG A 723 -3.36 29.84 -0.53
N ILE A 724 -3.53 28.53 -0.63
CA ILE A 724 -3.29 27.73 -1.83
C ILE A 724 -4.43 26.72 -1.99
N ARG A 725 -4.82 26.38 -3.22
CA ARG A 725 -5.78 25.31 -3.49
C ARG A 725 -5.52 24.63 -4.83
N LEU A 726 -6.08 23.42 -4.98
CA LEU A 726 -6.11 22.69 -6.25
C LEU A 726 -7.51 22.74 -6.87
N THR A 727 -7.60 23.04 -8.16
CA THR A 727 -8.87 23.04 -8.91
C THR A 727 -8.81 22.18 -10.17
N GLY A 728 -9.97 21.65 -10.58
CA GLY A 728 -10.13 20.91 -11.85
C GLY A 728 -9.66 19.45 -11.87
N GLY A 729 -8.88 19.00 -10.87
CA GLY A 729 -8.40 17.62 -10.77
C GLY A 729 -9.49 16.56 -10.57
N ARG A 730 -9.19 15.30 -10.95
CA ARG A 730 -10.12 14.16 -10.74
C ARG A 730 -10.12 13.67 -9.29
N THR A 731 -9.05 13.99 -8.56
CA THR A 731 -8.86 13.65 -7.15
C THR A 731 -8.45 14.90 -6.37
N GLN A 732 -8.39 14.79 -5.03
CA GLN A 732 -7.91 15.88 -4.18
C GLN A 732 -6.38 16.06 -4.21
N LEU A 733 -5.65 15.13 -4.83
CA LEU A 733 -4.19 15.13 -4.90
C LEU A 733 -3.66 15.75 -6.20
N GLU A 734 -4.52 16.11 -7.14
CA GLU A 734 -4.11 16.70 -8.41
C GLU A 734 -4.97 17.91 -8.75
N GLY A 735 -4.41 18.83 -9.54
CA GLY A 735 -5.15 19.95 -10.09
C GLY A 735 -4.26 21.14 -10.45
N ARG A 736 -4.91 22.18 -10.98
CA ARG A 736 -4.29 23.49 -11.19
C ARG A 736 -4.01 24.15 -9.85
N VAL A 737 -2.84 24.74 -9.72
CA VAL A 737 -2.45 25.47 -8.51
C VAL A 737 -3.01 26.88 -8.59
N GLU A 738 -3.85 27.22 -7.61
CA GLU A 738 -4.34 28.57 -7.40
C GLU A 738 -3.85 29.11 -6.07
N ILE A 739 -3.44 30.38 -6.06
CA ILE A 739 -2.96 31.07 -4.87
C ILE A 739 -3.85 32.28 -4.56
N LEU A 740 -4.04 32.56 -3.28
CA LEU A 740 -4.84 33.70 -2.83
C LEU A 740 -3.99 34.98 -2.90
N ALA A 741 -4.25 35.82 -3.89
CA ALA A 741 -3.58 37.10 -4.07
C ALA A 741 -4.07 38.11 -3.03
N THR A 742 -3.14 38.74 -2.31
CA THR A 742 -3.43 39.82 -1.36
C THR A 742 -2.95 41.14 -1.95
N ASN A 743 -3.78 41.78 -2.76
CA ASN A 743 -3.54 43.17 -3.15
C ASN A 743 -4.07 44.09 -2.04
N ALA A 744 -3.27 45.11 -1.69
CA ALA A 744 -3.60 46.04 -0.63
C ALA A 744 -4.97 46.71 -0.86
N GLY A 745 -5.99 46.27 -0.11
CA GLY A 745 -7.30 46.92 -0.03
C GLY A 745 -8.50 46.20 -0.64
N VAL A 746 -8.36 45.00 -1.24
CA VAL A 746 -9.49 44.21 -1.77
C VAL A 746 -9.54 42.83 -1.12
N LEU A 747 -10.75 42.28 -0.91
CA LEU A 747 -10.98 40.89 -0.53
C LEU A 747 -10.14 39.96 -1.42
N GLY A 748 -9.34 39.08 -0.82
CA GLY A 748 -8.38 38.26 -1.56
C GLY A 748 -9.03 37.42 -2.66
N GLU A 749 -8.54 37.58 -3.89
CA GLU A 749 -9.00 36.83 -5.06
C GLU A 749 -8.05 35.65 -5.34
N TRP A 750 -8.62 34.54 -5.80
CA TRP A 750 -7.83 33.39 -6.23
C TRP A 750 -7.29 33.63 -7.63
N GLY A 751 -6.01 33.32 -7.86
CA GLY A 751 -5.37 33.46 -9.15
C GLY A 751 -4.45 32.31 -9.51
N LEU A 752 -4.16 32.18 -10.81
CA LEU A 752 -3.31 31.15 -11.39
C LEU A 752 -1.83 31.50 -11.33
N ILE A 753 -1.01 30.47 -11.48
CA ILE A 753 0.44 30.58 -11.58
C ILE A 753 0.86 30.21 -13.02
N CYS A 754 1.74 31.00 -13.63
CA CYS A 754 2.26 30.72 -14.96
C CYS A 754 3.07 29.42 -15.01
N GLY A 755 2.79 28.55 -15.97
CA GLY A 755 3.43 27.22 -16.11
C GLY A 755 4.74 27.18 -16.91
N ASP A 756 5.17 28.27 -17.56
CA ASP A 756 6.32 28.25 -18.49
C ASP A 756 7.63 27.71 -17.88
N ASP A 757 7.85 28.00 -16.59
CA ASP A 757 9.07 27.70 -15.85
C ASP A 757 8.89 26.69 -14.71
N TRP A 758 7.71 26.06 -14.65
CA TRP A 758 7.31 25.19 -13.55
C TRP A 758 8.00 23.82 -13.64
N THR A 759 8.62 23.40 -12.55
CA THR A 759 9.33 22.11 -12.42
C THR A 759 8.80 21.29 -11.25
N SER A 760 9.37 20.10 -11.03
CA SER A 760 9.02 19.29 -9.86
C SER A 760 9.42 19.96 -8.54
N ARG A 761 10.41 20.87 -8.51
CA ARG A 761 10.81 21.58 -7.29
C ARG A 761 9.74 22.54 -6.76
N GLU A 762 9.13 23.34 -7.64
CA GLU A 762 7.99 24.18 -7.25
C GLU A 762 6.77 23.34 -6.87
N ALA A 763 6.55 22.23 -7.57
CA ALA A 763 5.48 21.29 -7.24
C ALA A 763 5.64 20.69 -5.84
N MET A 764 6.87 20.35 -5.42
CA MET A 764 7.16 19.87 -4.06
C MET A 764 6.75 20.89 -3.01
N VAL A 765 7.09 22.17 -3.19
CA VAL A 765 6.68 23.25 -2.29
C VAL A 765 5.15 23.38 -2.25
N ALA A 766 4.48 23.27 -3.40
CA ALA A 766 3.03 23.36 -3.48
C ALA A 766 2.33 22.20 -2.74
N CYS A 767 2.73 20.95 -2.99
CA CYS A 767 2.18 19.76 -2.33
C CYS A 767 2.43 19.79 -0.82
N ARG A 768 3.63 20.22 -0.40
CA ARG A 768 3.97 20.41 1.01
C ARG A 768 3.11 21.50 1.66
N GLN A 769 2.94 22.66 1.00
CA GLN A 769 2.13 23.76 1.52
C GLN A 769 0.65 23.34 1.72
N LEU A 770 0.13 22.50 0.82
CA LEU A 770 -1.21 21.91 0.92
C LEU A 770 -1.31 20.78 1.97
N GLY A 771 -0.18 20.30 2.49
CA GLY A 771 -0.12 19.16 3.40
C GLY A 771 -0.40 17.82 2.72
N LEU A 772 -0.18 17.70 1.41
CA LEU A 772 -0.49 16.52 0.59
C LEU A 772 0.75 15.65 0.29
N GLY A 773 1.83 15.82 1.06
CA GLY A 773 3.05 15.03 0.91
C GLY A 773 4.03 15.63 -0.10
N HIS A 774 4.67 14.75 -0.87
CA HIS A 774 5.58 15.08 -1.97
C HIS A 774 4.81 15.37 -3.26
N ALA A 775 5.48 15.95 -4.24
CA ALA A 775 5.00 15.95 -5.62
C ALA A 775 5.40 14.65 -6.31
N SER A 776 4.52 14.09 -7.13
CA SER A 776 4.90 13.09 -8.12
C SER A 776 5.26 13.75 -9.45
N SER A 777 4.65 14.89 -9.77
CA SER A 777 4.84 15.57 -11.05
C SER A 777 4.48 17.06 -10.98
N GLY A 778 5.35 17.89 -11.57
CA GLY A 778 5.05 19.28 -11.94
C GLY A 778 4.55 19.37 -13.38
N LEU A 779 3.39 20.03 -13.57
CA LEU A 779 2.72 20.17 -14.86
C LEU A 779 2.79 21.62 -15.34
N ARG A 780 3.30 21.82 -16.56
CA ARG A 780 3.39 23.14 -17.20
C ARG A 780 2.12 23.53 -17.96
N GLU A 781 1.31 22.54 -18.31
CA GLU A 781 0.07 22.72 -19.07
C GLU A 781 -1.06 21.89 -18.47
N THR A 782 -2.24 22.51 -18.40
CA THR A 782 -3.39 22.05 -17.60
C THR A 782 -4.71 22.15 -18.36
N TRP A 783 -4.65 22.16 -19.69
CA TRP A 783 -5.80 22.31 -20.60
C TRP A 783 -6.88 21.23 -20.46
N TYR A 784 -6.53 20.05 -19.94
CA TYR A 784 -7.43 18.90 -19.80
C TYR A 784 -8.29 18.93 -18.53
N TRP A 785 -8.08 19.91 -17.65
CA TRP A 785 -8.94 20.17 -16.51
C TRP A 785 -9.94 21.28 -16.84
N ASP A 786 -11.18 21.12 -16.37
CA ASP A 786 -12.30 22.01 -16.71
C ASP A 786 -11.97 23.49 -16.51
N SER A 787 -12.16 24.29 -17.57
CA SER A 787 -11.88 25.72 -17.65
C SER A 787 -13.13 26.58 -17.49
N SER A 788 -14.19 26.07 -16.87
CA SER A 788 -15.45 26.81 -16.69
C SER A 788 -15.34 27.99 -15.71
N ASN A 789 -14.33 27.99 -14.82
CA ASN A 789 -14.05 29.04 -13.82
C ASN A 789 -12.56 29.40 -13.89
N VAL A 790 -12.18 30.26 -14.85
CA VAL A 790 -10.79 30.68 -15.04
C VAL A 790 -10.53 31.96 -14.28
N THR A 791 -9.58 31.91 -13.35
CA THR A 791 -9.04 33.08 -12.66
C THR A 791 -7.83 33.65 -13.42
N GLU A 792 -7.48 34.91 -13.16
CA GLU A 792 -6.32 35.53 -13.83
C GLU A 792 -4.99 35.01 -13.29
N MET A 793 -3.93 35.13 -14.09
CA MET A 793 -2.56 34.81 -13.66
C MET A 793 -2.08 35.87 -12.67
N VAL A 794 -1.75 35.47 -11.44
CA VAL A 794 -1.32 36.37 -10.36
C VAL A 794 0.14 36.18 -9.96
N MET A 795 0.79 35.13 -10.45
CA MET A 795 2.18 34.81 -10.13
C MET A 795 2.89 34.19 -11.34
N SER A 796 4.14 34.57 -11.58
CA SER A 796 4.98 33.96 -12.62
C SER A 796 6.46 33.96 -12.25
N GLY A 797 7.24 33.16 -13.00
CA GLY A 797 8.69 33.02 -12.78
C GLY A 797 9.03 32.42 -11.41
N VAL A 798 8.16 31.56 -10.87
CA VAL A 798 8.39 30.91 -9.58
C VAL A 798 9.56 29.95 -9.71
N LYS A 799 10.59 30.17 -8.90
CA LYS A 799 11.77 29.32 -8.78
C LYS A 799 12.02 29.04 -7.31
N CYS A 800 11.88 27.77 -6.94
CA CYS A 800 12.07 27.29 -5.57
C CYS A 800 13.39 26.52 -5.44
N ARG A 801 14.02 26.61 -4.27
CA ARG A 801 15.10 25.71 -3.84
C ARG A 801 14.56 24.32 -3.55
N GLY A 802 13.31 24.22 -3.08
CA GLY A 802 12.61 22.97 -2.78
C GLY A 802 12.36 22.74 -1.28
N ASP A 803 12.85 23.59 -0.39
CA ASP A 803 12.66 23.50 1.07
C ASP A 803 11.85 24.67 1.65
N GLU A 804 11.35 25.58 0.80
CA GLU A 804 10.47 26.67 1.19
C GLU A 804 9.13 26.16 1.76
N MET A 805 8.61 26.81 2.79
CA MET A 805 7.33 26.42 3.41
C MET A 805 6.11 26.81 2.56
N THR A 806 6.24 27.82 1.70
CA THR A 806 5.14 28.36 0.88
C THR A 806 5.66 28.81 -0.47
N LEU A 807 4.83 28.72 -1.53
CA LEU A 807 5.21 29.20 -2.87
C LEU A 807 5.54 30.69 -2.92
N THR A 808 4.90 31.52 -2.08
CA THR A 808 5.20 32.96 -1.98
C THR A 808 6.56 33.28 -1.36
N ALA A 809 7.22 32.29 -0.75
CA ALA A 809 8.56 32.44 -0.22
C ALA A 809 9.65 32.07 -1.25
N CYS A 810 9.28 31.40 -2.34
CA CYS A 810 10.17 31.15 -3.46
C CYS A 810 10.46 32.46 -4.20
N GLN A 811 11.56 32.50 -4.96
CA GLN A 811 11.82 33.62 -5.85
C GLN A 811 10.74 33.65 -6.93
N HIS A 812 10.11 34.80 -7.15
CA HIS A 812 9.13 34.99 -8.22
C HIS A 812 9.17 36.43 -8.73
N HIS A 813 8.62 36.68 -9.92
CA HIS A 813 8.56 38.03 -10.45
C HIS A 813 7.65 38.94 -9.60
N SER A 814 8.04 40.22 -9.50
CA SER A 814 7.22 41.24 -8.83
C SER A 814 5.99 41.65 -9.65
N VAL A 815 6.08 41.51 -10.98
CA VAL A 815 4.98 41.73 -11.93
C VAL A 815 4.82 40.47 -12.77
N VAL A 816 3.57 40.04 -12.97
CA VAL A 816 3.27 38.82 -13.73
C VAL A 816 3.68 39.01 -15.19
N SER A 817 4.68 38.23 -15.61
CA SER A 817 5.12 38.09 -17.00
C SER A 817 5.03 36.62 -17.39
N CYS A 818 4.17 36.29 -18.33
CA CYS A 818 3.93 34.92 -18.80
C CYS A 818 3.80 34.93 -20.32
N LYS A 819 4.54 34.07 -21.04
CA LYS A 819 4.50 34.06 -22.51
C LYS A 819 3.11 33.65 -23.01
N ARG A 820 2.43 32.79 -22.26
CA ARG A 820 1.09 32.28 -22.55
C ARG A 820 0.20 32.40 -21.30
N ALA A 821 -0.71 33.37 -21.28
CA ALA A 821 -1.49 33.72 -20.09
C ALA A 821 -2.82 32.94 -19.92
N GLY A 822 -3.14 31.98 -20.80
CA GLY A 822 -4.38 31.20 -20.69
C GLY A 822 -4.33 30.15 -19.59
N ALA A 823 -5.49 29.79 -19.01
CA ALA A 823 -5.59 28.72 -17.99
C ALA A 823 -5.10 27.33 -18.45
N ALA A 824 -5.01 27.13 -19.77
CA ALA A 824 -4.40 25.94 -20.37
C ALA A 824 -2.89 25.83 -20.07
N PHE A 825 -2.22 26.95 -19.77
CA PHE A 825 -0.78 27.05 -19.50
C PHE A 825 -0.50 27.42 -18.04
N ALA A 826 -1.47 27.18 -17.16
CA ALA A 826 -1.27 27.34 -15.74
C ALA A 826 -0.45 26.18 -15.18
N ALA A 827 0.26 26.45 -14.09
CA ALA A 827 0.96 25.43 -13.33
C ALA A 827 -0.03 24.46 -12.67
N GLY A 828 0.29 23.17 -12.74
CA GLY A 828 -0.44 22.10 -12.08
C GLY A 828 0.49 21.20 -11.29
N VAL A 829 -0.09 20.44 -10.37
CA VAL A 829 0.63 19.46 -9.56
C VAL A 829 -0.16 18.17 -9.44
N ILE A 830 0.59 17.09 -9.21
CA ILE A 830 0.09 15.81 -8.74
C ILE A 830 0.92 15.46 -7.50
N CYS A 831 0.26 15.23 -6.38
CA CYS A 831 0.87 14.97 -5.09
C CYS A 831 0.78 13.48 -4.71
N THR A 832 1.71 13.03 -3.87
CA THR A 832 1.86 11.65 -3.41
C THR A 832 2.49 11.61 -2.02
N ASP A 833 2.27 10.54 -1.26
CA ASP A 833 2.79 10.42 0.11
C ASP A 833 4.27 10.02 0.17
N SER A 834 4.86 9.56 -0.94
CA SER A 834 6.24 9.05 -1.03
C SER A 834 6.91 9.46 -2.35
N ALA A 835 8.22 9.71 -2.32
CA ALA A 835 9.03 10.04 -3.49
C ALA A 835 10.35 9.25 -3.53
N PRO A 836 10.95 9.03 -4.71
CA PRO A 836 12.31 8.51 -4.84
C PRO A 836 13.36 9.54 -4.38
N ASP A 837 14.61 9.11 -4.19
CA ASP A 837 15.74 9.96 -3.83
C ASP A 837 16.99 9.39 -4.49
N LEU A 838 17.53 10.06 -5.51
CA LEU A 838 18.66 9.55 -6.27
C LEU A 838 19.99 10.13 -5.77
N VAL A 839 20.93 9.23 -5.50
CA VAL A 839 22.28 9.61 -5.05
C VAL A 839 23.33 8.86 -5.84
N LEU A 840 24.42 9.56 -6.18
CA LEU A 840 25.54 8.97 -6.89
C LEU A 840 26.55 8.34 -5.92
N ASN A 841 27.08 7.17 -6.25
CA ASN A 841 28.21 6.58 -5.52
C ASN A 841 29.52 7.33 -5.84
N ALA A 842 29.79 8.40 -5.08
CA ALA A 842 30.96 9.26 -5.28
C ALA A 842 32.31 8.50 -5.19
N PRO A 843 32.54 7.57 -4.24
CA PRO A 843 33.75 6.75 -4.23
C PRO A 843 33.98 5.95 -5.51
N LEU A 844 32.92 5.38 -6.11
CA LEU A 844 33.06 4.62 -7.35
C LEU A 844 33.58 5.49 -8.50
N VAL A 845 33.12 6.74 -8.60
CA VAL A 845 33.61 7.70 -9.60
C VAL A 845 35.10 7.97 -9.39
N GLU A 846 35.52 8.19 -8.14
CA GLU A 846 36.92 8.46 -7.78
C GLU A 846 37.86 7.30 -8.18
N TYR A 847 37.50 6.06 -7.86
CA TYR A 847 38.37 4.90 -8.10
C TYR A 847 38.32 4.34 -9.53
N SER A 848 37.27 4.65 -10.30
CA SER A 848 37.09 4.12 -11.66
C SER A 848 37.51 5.07 -12.77
N VAL A 849 38.10 6.21 -12.42
CA VAL A 849 38.50 7.23 -13.39
C VAL A 849 39.76 6.86 -14.16
N TYR A 850 39.75 7.07 -15.49
CA TYR A 850 40.95 6.99 -16.33
C TYR A 850 40.77 7.77 -17.64
N ILE A 851 41.89 8.00 -18.34
CA ILE A 851 41.89 8.58 -19.69
C ILE A 851 42.06 7.47 -20.72
N GLU A 852 41.30 7.56 -21.81
CA GLU A 852 41.46 6.73 -23.01
C GLU A 852 41.60 7.62 -24.25
N ASP A 853 42.65 7.42 -25.04
CA ASP A 853 42.75 7.96 -26.39
C ASP A 853 42.12 6.96 -27.37
N ARG A 854 40.92 7.26 -27.87
CA ARG A 854 40.12 6.33 -28.68
C ARG A 854 40.01 6.82 -30.13
N PRO A 855 40.26 5.96 -31.13
CA PRO A 855 40.18 6.36 -32.53
C PRO A 855 38.73 6.58 -32.98
N LEU A 856 38.54 7.55 -33.87
CA LEU A 856 37.23 8.03 -34.31
C LEU A 856 36.38 6.95 -34.98
N HIS A 857 36.98 6.01 -35.72
CA HIS A 857 36.23 4.89 -36.31
C HIS A 857 35.45 4.02 -35.30
N LEU A 858 35.82 4.06 -34.02
CA LEU A 858 35.11 3.35 -32.93
C LEU A 858 34.07 4.23 -32.22
N LEU A 859 33.89 5.48 -32.65
CA LEU A 859 33.07 6.50 -31.98
C LEU A 859 31.91 7.02 -32.83
N TYR A 860 31.57 6.35 -33.95
CA TYR A 860 30.44 6.75 -34.80
C TYR A 860 29.12 6.85 -34.02
N CYS A 861 28.81 5.82 -33.22
CA CYS A 861 27.64 5.80 -32.36
C CYS A 861 27.62 6.94 -31.34
N ALA A 862 28.75 7.17 -30.68
CA ALA A 862 28.88 8.26 -29.72
C ALA A 862 28.75 9.64 -30.37
N ALA A 863 29.17 9.80 -31.64
CA ALA A 863 29.00 11.05 -32.37
C ALA A 863 27.53 11.29 -32.77
N GLU A 864 26.79 10.24 -33.18
CA GLU A 864 25.35 10.33 -33.47
C GLU A 864 24.53 10.70 -32.23
N GLU A 865 24.95 10.22 -31.05
CA GLU A 865 24.33 10.54 -29.76
C GLU A 865 24.81 11.87 -29.15
N ASN A 866 25.65 12.63 -29.84
CA ASN A 866 26.25 13.88 -29.36
C ASN A 866 27.12 13.75 -28.09
N CYS A 867 27.71 12.58 -27.84
CA CYS A 867 28.57 12.32 -26.68
C CYS A 867 30.03 12.78 -26.85
N LEU A 868 30.36 13.43 -27.97
CA LEU A 868 31.69 14.00 -28.24
C LEU A 868 31.61 15.52 -28.22
N SER A 869 32.73 16.18 -27.92
CA SER A 869 32.76 17.65 -27.92
C SER A 869 32.52 18.21 -29.33
N LYS A 870 32.15 19.49 -29.42
CA LYS A 870 31.85 20.15 -30.70
C LYS A 870 32.99 20.11 -31.72
N SER A 871 34.25 20.03 -31.29
CA SER A 871 35.39 19.93 -32.21
C SER A 871 35.45 18.60 -32.94
N ALA A 872 34.81 17.55 -32.42
CA ALA A 872 34.78 16.22 -33.04
C ALA A 872 34.11 16.24 -34.42
N VAL A 873 33.19 17.17 -34.68
CA VAL A 873 32.54 17.34 -36.01
C VAL A 873 33.54 17.67 -37.11
N ASN A 874 34.60 18.42 -36.76
CA ASN A 874 35.64 18.85 -37.71
C ASN A 874 36.93 18.01 -37.61
N ALA A 875 36.89 16.90 -36.88
CA ALA A 875 38.05 16.01 -36.73
C ALA A 875 38.26 15.15 -37.98
N ASP A 876 39.46 14.57 -38.12
CA ASP A 876 39.84 13.73 -39.26
C ASP A 876 39.19 12.33 -39.19
N TRP A 877 37.89 12.22 -39.52
CA TRP A 877 37.19 10.93 -39.57
C TRP A 877 37.65 10.10 -40.78
N PRO A 878 37.96 8.80 -40.63
CA PRO A 878 37.90 7.94 -39.43
C PRO A 878 39.22 7.80 -38.63
N TYR A 879 40.30 8.48 -39.04
CA TYR A 879 41.68 8.18 -38.62
C TYR A 879 42.16 8.95 -37.38
N GLY A 880 41.51 10.07 -37.05
CA GLY A 880 41.79 10.86 -35.87
C GLY A 880 41.45 10.13 -34.57
N GLN A 881 41.81 10.75 -33.45
CA GLN A 881 41.57 10.23 -32.10
C GLN A 881 40.91 11.29 -31.23
N ARG A 882 40.18 10.85 -30.21
CA ARG A 882 39.61 11.69 -29.15
C ARG A 882 40.14 11.22 -27.81
N ARG A 883 40.41 12.17 -26.92
CA ARG A 883 40.79 11.89 -25.55
C ARG A 883 39.59 11.94 -24.64
N LEU A 884 39.28 10.81 -24.02
CA LEU A 884 38.06 10.61 -23.23
C LEU A 884 38.41 10.41 -21.76
N LEU A 885 37.82 11.23 -20.89
CA LEU A 885 37.84 11.06 -19.45
C LEU A 885 36.69 10.12 -19.05
N ARG A 886 36.99 8.87 -18.74
CA ARG A 886 36.01 7.84 -18.36
C ARG A 886 35.91 7.66 -16.86
N PHE A 887 34.73 7.29 -16.39
CA PHE A 887 34.43 6.92 -15.01
C PHE A 887 33.13 6.13 -14.96
N SER A 888 32.87 5.37 -13.90
CA SER A 888 31.60 4.67 -13.70
C SER A 888 30.63 5.54 -12.89
N SER A 889 29.34 5.46 -13.19
CA SER A 889 28.28 6.10 -12.42
C SER A 889 27.34 5.05 -11.88
N GLU A 890 27.21 4.95 -10.56
CA GLU A 890 26.23 4.09 -9.91
C GLU A 890 25.24 4.96 -9.15
N ILE A 891 23.97 4.88 -9.54
CA ILE A 891 22.90 5.74 -9.06
C ILE A 891 22.00 4.90 -8.17
N HIS A 892 21.98 5.22 -6.88
CA HIS A 892 21.15 4.55 -5.88
C HIS A 892 19.82 5.26 -5.73
N ASN A 893 18.73 4.51 -5.57
CA ASN A 893 17.47 5.05 -5.08
C ASN A 893 17.35 4.80 -3.57
N VAL A 894 17.65 5.83 -2.79
CA VAL A 894 17.60 5.83 -1.32
C VAL A 894 16.27 6.40 -0.77
N GLY A 895 15.31 6.68 -1.64
CA GLY A 895 14.04 7.31 -1.27
C GLY A 895 13.02 6.35 -0.66
N GLN A 896 11.75 6.73 -0.78
CA GLN A 896 10.61 5.96 -0.25
C GLN A 896 9.75 5.33 -1.35
N ALA A 897 10.00 5.66 -2.62
CA ALA A 897 9.28 5.14 -3.77
C ALA A 897 10.22 4.84 -4.94
N ASP A 898 9.78 3.97 -5.85
CA ASP A 898 10.55 3.67 -7.06
C ASP A 898 10.73 4.92 -7.91
N PHE A 899 11.94 5.15 -8.42
CA PHE A 899 12.18 6.16 -9.42
C PHE A 899 11.65 5.66 -10.77
N ARG A 900 10.85 6.49 -11.45
CA ARG A 900 10.24 6.11 -12.73
C ARG A 900 10.37 7.23 -13.76
N PRO A 901 10.59 6.88 -15.04
CA PRO A 901 10.67 7.87 -16.10
C PRO A 901 9.35 8.62 -16.24
N ARG A 902 9.44 9.94 -16.48
CA ARG A 902 8.27 10.82 -16.69
C ARG A 902 7.47 10.41 -17.92
N LEU A 903 8.16 10.01 -18.99
CA LEU A 903 7.55 9.69 -20.27
C LEU A 903 6.99 8.27 -20.29
N SER A 904 5.80 8.13 -20.87
CA SER A 904 5.20 6.82 -21.09
C SER A 904 5.99 6.03 -22.13
N ARG A 905 5.88 4.70 -22.07
CA ARG A 905 6.55 3.75 -22.97
C ARG A 905 6.40 4.03 -24.48
N ASN A 906 5.32 4.69 -24.90
CA ASN A 906 5.11 5.03 -26.31
C ASN A 906 6.00 6.17 -26.80
N SER A 907 6.59 6.93 -25.88
CA SER A 907 7.47 8.07 -26.14
C SER A 907 8.95 7.70 -26.01
N TRP A 908 9.25 6.46 -25.62
CA TRP A 908 10.64 6.00 -25.51
C TRP A 908 11.23 5.81 -26.90
N VAL A 909 12.47 6.27 -27.05
CA VAL A 909 13.18 6.25 -28.34
C VAL A 909 14.08 5.01 -28.37
N TRP A 910 13.97 4.19 -29.41
CA TRP A 910 14.91 3.08 -29.62
C TRP A 910 16.24 3.62 -30.14
N HIS A 911 17.33 3.09 -29.61
CA HIS A 911 18.66 3.45 -30.11
C HIS A 911 19.41 2.25 -30.63
N GLU A 912 19.87 2.37 -31.88
CA GLU A 912 20.42 1.27 -32.66
C GLU A 912 21.79 0.82 -32.11
N CYS A 913 22.58 1.75 -31.59
CA CYS A 913 23.91 1.46 -31.05
C CYS A 913 23.86 0.67 -29.74
N HIS A 914 22.90 0.96 -28.87
CA HIS A 914 22.77 0.32 -27.55
C HIS A 914 21.76 -0.82 -27.51
N ARG A 915 20.96 -0.97 -28.58
CA ARG A 915 19.96 -2.03 -28.75
C ARG A 915 18.97 -2.11 -27.59
N HIS A 916 18.60 -0.95 -27.05
CA HIS A 916 17.53 -0.80 -26.07
C HIS A 916 16.79 0.53 -26.26
N TYR A 917 15.72 0.72 -25.48
CA TYR A 917 14.92 1.95 -25.48
C TYR A 917 15.41 2.92 -24.43
N HIS A 918 15.41 4.21 -24.75
CA HIS A 918 15.69 5.30 -23.82
C HIS A 918 14.40 5.90 -23.29
N SER A 919 14.27 5.92 -21.97
CA SER A 919 13.08 6.43 -21.28
C SER A 919 13.19 7.89 -20.84
N MET A 920 14.40 8.44 -20.87
CA MET A 920 14.72 9.84 -20.60
C MET A 920 15.81 10.32 -21.58
N ASP A 921 15.71 11.57 -22.02
CA ASP A 921 16.67 12.16 -22.98
C ASP A 921 17.99 12.50 -22.28
N ILE A 922 17.93 13.15 -21.12
CA ILE A 922 19.09 13.52 -20.29
C ILE A 922 18.79 13.10 -18.84
N PHE A 923 19.51 12.10 -18.34
CA PHE A 923 19.41 11.70 -16.92
C PHE A 923 20.59 12.21 -16.10
N THR A 924 21.79 12.32 -16.69
CA THR A 924 22.97 12.88 -16.01
C THR A 924 23.77 13.83 -16.89
N ASP A 925 24.10 15.00 -16.33
CA ASP A 925 25.05 15.95 -16.91
C ASP A 925 26.44 15.74 -16.29
N TYR A 926 27.47 15.72 -17.14
CA TYR A 926 28.87 15.60 -16.73
C TYR A 926 29.62 16.87 -17.09
N ASP A 927 29.96 17.66 -16.08
CA ASP A 927 30.60 18.96 -16.27
C ASP A 927 32.03 18.92 -15.75
N LEU A 928 32.97 19.40 -16.56
CA LEU A 928 34.30 19.75 -16.12
C LEU A 928 34.36 21.27 -16.00
N LEU A 929 34.56 21.76 -14.79
CA LEU A 929 34.57 23.18 -14.46
C LEU A 929 36.00 23.66 -14.16
N ASP A 930 36.33 24.89 -14.51
CA ASP A 930 37.52 25.56 -13.97
C ASP A 930 37.32 25.94 -12.49
N LEU A 931 38.37 26.44 -11.84
CA LEU A 931 38.30 26.91 -10.45
C LEU A 931 37.42 28.16 -10.26
N ASN A 932 37.02 28.84 -11.34
CA ASN A 932 36.07 29.95 -11.30
C ASN A 932 34.62 29.47 -11.45
N GLY A 933 34.38 28.16 -11.62
CA GLY A 933 33.07 27.56 -11.85
C GLY A 933 32.57 27.66 -13.29
N THR A 934 33.42 28.05 -14.24
CA THR A 934 33.07 28.09 -15.66
C THR A 934 33.26 26.72 -16.29
N LYS A 935 32.29 26.29 -17.11
CA LYS A 935 32.30 25.01 -17.79
C LYS A 935 33.33 25.00 -18.92
N VAL A 936 34.37 24.18 -18.80
CA VAL A 936 35.46 24.06 -19.78
C VAL A 936 35.26 22.89 -20.75
N ALA A 937 34.62 21.83 -20.28
CA ALA A 937 34.18 20.72 -21.11
C ALA A 937 32.90 20.14 -20.52
N ASP A 938 32.10 19.56 -21.40
CA ASP A 938 30.89 18.87 -21.04
C ASP A 938 30.83 17.51 -21.71
N GLY A 939 30.26 16.60 -20.96
CA GLY A 939 29.75 15.35 -21.44
C GLY A 939 28.35 15.19 -20.89
N HIS A 940 27.67 14.22 -21.42
CA HIS A 940 26.44 13.74 -20.83
C HIS A 940 26.39 12.28 -21.15
N LYS A 941 25.65 11.57 -20.31
CA LYS A 941 25.17 10.28 -20.72
C LYS A 941 23.89 10.53 -21.50
N ALA A 942 24.02 10.61 -22.82
CA ALA A 942 22.86 10.44 -23.66
C ALA A 942 22.30 9.05 -23.34
N SER A 943 20.98 8.89 -23.38
CA SER A 943 20.43 7.61 -23.80
C SER A 943 20.39 6.54 -22.65
N PHE A 944 19.38 6.65 -21.76
CA PHE A 944 19.28 5.84 -20.53
C PHE A 944 18.29 4.67 -20.56
N CYS A 945 18.78 3.54 -20.06
CA CYS A 945 18.03 2.39 -19.60
C CYS A 945 17.93 2.44 -18.08
N LEU A 946 16.77 2.75 -17.49
CA LEU A 946 16.65 2.71 -16.02
C LEU A 946 16.32 1.28 -15.58
N GLU A 947 17.26 0.61 -14.91
CA GLU A 947 17.08 -0.75 -14.40
C GLU A 947 17.69 -1.00 -13.03
N ASP A 948 17.27 -2.09 -12.39
CA ASP A 948 17.85 -2.54 -11.13
C ASP A 948 19.07 -3.41 -11.41
N THR A 949 20.25 -2.79 -11.55
CA THR A 949 21.50 -3.53 -11.76
C THR A 949 21.80 -4.43 -10.57
N ASP A 950 21.73 -3.89 -9.34
CA ASP A 950 21.79 -4.67 -8.11
C ASP A 950 21.03 -4.00 -6.95
N CYS A 951 20.84 -4.73 -5.85
CA CYS A 951 20.04 -4.26 -4.72
C CYS A 951 20.64 -4.65 -3.37
N ASN A 952 20.23 -3.93 -2.33
CA ASN A 952 20.49 -4.28 -0.94
C ASN A 952 19.98 -5.70 -0.60
N GLU A 953 20.63 -6.34 0.38
CA GLU A 953 20.26 -7.68 0.85
C GLU A 953 18.79 -7.75 1.27
N GLY A 954 18.02 -8.64 0.63
CA GLY A 954 16.59 -8.84 0.89
C GLY A 954 15.64 -8.07 -0.04
N VAL A 955 16.16 -7.19 -0.89
CA VAL A 955 15.39 -6.47 -1.92
C VAL A 955 15.54 -7.19 -3.27
N SER A 956 14.42 -7.41 -3.96
CA SER A 956 14.40 -8.07 -5.28
C SER A 956 14.34 -7.05 -6.41
N LYS A 957 15.22 -7.20 -7.41
CA LYS A 957 15.20 -6.46 -8.69
C LYS A 957 13.83 -6.56 -9.37
N GLN A 958 13.30 -5.44 -9.84
CA GLN A 958 11.99 -5.32 -10.49
C GLN A 958 12.08 -4.80 -11.93
N TYR A 959 12.96 -3.85 -12.18
CA TYR A 959 13.10 -3.16 -13.47
C TYR A 959 14.25 -3.73 -14.29
N GLU A 960 14.02 -3.86 -15.59
CA GLU A 960 14.98 -4.42 -16.56
C GLU A 960 14.64 -3.85 -17.94
N CYS A 961 15.61 -3.29 -18.65
CA CYS A 961 15.33 -2.66 -19.95
C CYS A 961 15.22 -3.67 -21.09
N ALA A 962 15.83 -4.84 -20.92
CA ALA A 962 15.83 -5.90 -21.92
C ALA A 962 14.40 -6.26 -22.35
N ASN A 963 14.23 -6.55 -23.65
CA ASN A 963 12.95 -6.93 -24.24
C ASN A 963 11.83 -5.88 -24.08
N PHE A 964 12.20 -4.60 -24.05
CA PHE A 964 11.26 -3.50 -23.83
C PHE A 964 10.54 -3.69 -22.48
N GLY A 965 11.30 -4.01 -21.43
CA GLY A 965 10.77 -4.15 -20.08
C GLY A 965 10.35 -2.80 -19.49
N GLU A 966 9.74 -2.83 -18.30
CA GLU A 966 9.45 -1.60 -17.57
C GLU A 966 10.76 -1.04 -17.02
N GLN A 967 10.93 0.28 -17.05
CA GLN A 967 12.13 0.96 -16.62
C GLN A 967 11.87 1.77 -15.34
N GLY A 968 12.87 1.81 -14.47
CA GLY A 968 12.86 2.47 -13.17
C GLY A 968 13.98 1.97 -12.27
N ILE A 969 14.11 2.56 -11.09
CA ILE A 969 15.06 2.13 -10.05
C ILE A 969 14.25 1.90 -8.77
N THR A 970 14.21 0.65 -8.31
CA THR A 970 13.50 0.22 -7.10
C THR A 970 14.17 0.81 -5.86
N VAL A 971 13.38 1.10 -4.81
CA VAL A 971 13.91 1.56 -3.52
C VAL A 971 14.93 0.56 -2.96
N GLY A 972 16.12 1.04 -2.60
CA GLY A 972 17.22 0.22 -2.09
C GLY A 972 17.97 -0.57 -3.18
N CYS A 973 17.71 -0.27 -4.44
CA CYS A 973 18.48 -0.75 -5.59
C CYS A 973 19.26 0.39 -6.24
N TRP A 974 20.15 0.04 -7.15
CA TRP A 974 20.94 0.99 -7.92
C TRP A 974 21.11 0.55 -9.37
N ASP A 975 21.35 1.55 -10.21
CA ASP A 975 21.64 1.39 -11.64
C ASP A 975 23.10 1.75 -11.91
N THR A 976 23.87 0.81 -12.48
CA THR A 976 25.33 0.96 -12.65
C THR A 976 25.69 1.12 -14.13
N TYR A 977 26.12 2.32 -14.48
CA TYR A 977 26.73 2.68 -15.75
C TYR A 977 28.25 2.56 -15.64
N ARG A 978 28.80 1.43 -16.08
CA ARG A 978 30.23 1.16 -16.00
C ARG A 978 31.06 2.03 -16.96
N HIS A 979 32.28 2.36 -16.58
CA HIS A 979 33.21 3.19 -17.35
C HIS A 979 33.53 2.70 -18.79
N ASP A 980 33.31 1.42 -19.10
CA ASP A 980 33.65 0.79 -20.40
C ASP A 980 32.59 1.02 -21.49
N ILE A 981 31.37 1.40 -21.10
CA ILE A 981 30.27 1.59 -22.05
C ILE A 981 30.41 2.91 -22.81
N ASP A 982 29.74 3.02 -23.96
CA ASP A 982 29.76 4.24 -24.77
C ASP A 982 29.03 5.41 -24.08
N CYS A 983 29.46 6.64 -24.37
CA CYS A 983 28.98 7.89 -23.75
C CYS A 983 29.22 8.02 -22.23
N GLN A 984 29.97 7.10 -21.63
CA GLN A 984 30.35 7.17 -20.21
C GLN A 984 31.66 7.93 -20.02
N TRP A 985 31.71 9.17 -20.48
CA TRP A 985 32.91 10.01 -20.43
C TRP A 985 32.60 11.51 -20.56
N ILE A 986 33.64 12.31 -20.34
CA ILE A 986 33.76 13.69 -20.85
C ILE A 986 34.85 13.69 -21.94
N ASP A 987 34.57 14.26 -23.10
CA ASP A 987 35.58 14.44 -24.15
C ASP A 987 36.47 15.64 -23.78
N ILE A 988 37.73 15.34 -23.40
CA ILE A 988 38.71 16.31 -22.91
C ILE A 988 39.80 16.62 -23.95
N THR A 989 39.56 16.33 -25.23
CA THR A 989 40.55 16.53 -26.30
C THR A 989 41.00 17.99 -26.40
N ASP A 990 40.08 18.94 -26.18
CA ASP A 990 40.33 20.38 -26.29
C ASP A 990 40.69 21.04 -24.94
N VAL A 991 40.78 20.25 -23.88
CA VAL A 991 41.06 20.73 -22.53
C VAL A 991 42.56 20.79 -22.31
N ASN A 992 43.05 21.93 -21.83
CA ASN A 992 44.47 22.09 -21.48
C ASN A 992 44.80 21.40 -20.14
N PRO A 993 46.07 21.07 -19.86
CA PRO A 993 46.49 20.66 -18.53
C PRO A 993 46.18 21.75 -17.49
N GLY A 994 45.67 21.36 -16.32
CA GLY A 994 45.25 22.27 -15.28
C GLY A 994 44.55 21.59 -14.10
N ASN A 995 44.05 22.41 -13.18
CA ASN A 995 43.19 21.98 -12.09
C ASN A 995 41.74 22.38 -12.40
N TYR A 996 40.84 21.45 -12.17
CA TYR A 996 39.44 21.48 -12.55
C TYR A 996 38.58 20.89 -11.42
N ILE A 997 37.28 21.08 -11.52
CA ILE A 997 36.28 20.40 -10.69
C ILE A 997 35.43 19.55 -11.63
N LEU A 998 35.43 18.23 -11.41
CA LEU A 998 34.48 17.34 -12.06
C LEU A 998 33.17 17.40 -11.29
N GLN A 999 32.07 17.67 -11.98
CA GLN A 999 30.73 17.69 -11.42
C GLN A 999 29.83 16.74 -12.21
N VAL A 1000 29.11 15.88 -11.49
CA VAL A 1000 28.09 14.99 -12.06
C VAL A 1000 26.75 15.35 -11.43
N ILE A 1001 25.74 15.65 -12.25
CA ILE A 1001 24.41 16.07 -11.78
C ILE A 1001 23.38 15.05 -12.24
N LEU A 1002 22.67 14.45 -11.29
CA LEU A 1002 21.54 13.55 -11.54
C LEU A 1002 20.24 14.34 -11.71
N ASN A 1003 19.39 13.93 -12.65
CA ASN A 1003 18.10 14.57 -12.95
C ASN A 1003 18.21 16.12 -13.02
N PRO A 1004 19.12 16.66 -13.86
CA PRO A 1004 19.51 18.08 -13.83
C PRO A 1004 18.37 19.04 -14.17
N ASN A 1005 17.34 18.55 -14.87
CA ASN A 1005 16.16 19.31 -15.27
C ASN A 1005 14.96 19.18 -14.30
N PHE A 1006 15.09 18.39 -13.22
CA PHE A 1006 14.04 18.13 -12.24
C PHE A 1006 12.75 17.59 -12.90
N GLU A 1007 12.91 16.74 -13.91
CA GLU A 1007 11.81 16.21 -14.71
C GLU A 1007 10.95 15.22 -13.93
N VAL A 1008 11.62 14.43 -13.09
CA VAL A 1008 11.02 13.51 -12.12
C VAL A 1008 11.15 14.11 -10.73
N ALA A 1009 10.13 13.93 -9.90
CA ALA A 1009 10.12 14.43 -8.54
C ALA A 1009 10.89 13.49 -7.60
N GLU A 1010 11.65 14.08 -6.67
CA GLU A 1010 12.46 13.38 -5.67
C GLU A 1010 12.22 13.99 -4.28
N SER A 1011 12.46 13.23 -3.21
CA SER A 1011 12.31 13.72 -1.84
C SER A 1011 13.40 14.71 -1.44
N ASP A 1012 14.59 14.58 -2.01
CA ASP A 1012 15.71 15.50 -1.87
C ASP A 1012 16.35 15.72 -3.23
N PHE A 1013 16.74 16.96 -3.53
CA PHE A 1013 17.47 17.31 -4.76
C PHE A 1013 18.87 17.86 -4.47
N THR A 1014 19.20 18.04 -3.19
CA THR A 1014 20.45 18.69 -2.77
C THR A 1014 21.65 17.72 -2.79
N ASN A 1015 21.36 16.43 -2.81
CA ASN A 1015 22.27 15.29 -2.91
C ASN A 1015 22.41 14.74 -4.35
N ASN A 1016 21.68 15.29 -5.33
CA ASN A 1016 21.75 14.88 -6.75
C ASN A 1016 23.07 15.26 -7.44
N ALA A 1017 23.86 16.16 -6.86
CA ALA A 1017 25.11 16.61 -7.44
C ALA A 1017 26.30 16.01 -6.69
N MET A 1018 27.29 15.54 -7.43
CA MET A 1018 28.57 15.06 -6.92
C MET A 1018 29.69 15.92 -7.48
N ARG A 1019 30.68 16.25 -6.65
CA ARG A 1019 31.86 17.04 -7.01
C ARG A 1019 33.15 16.34 -6.63
N CYS A 1020 34.14 16.40 -7.51
CA CYS A 1020 35.51 15.95 -7.27
C CYS A 1020 36.49 17.02 -7.70
N ASN A 1021 37.59 17.17 -6.96
CA ASN A 1021 38.73 17.92 -7.48
C ASN A 1021 39.44 17.06 -8.51
N CYS A 1022 39.76 17.67 -9.64
CA CYS A 1022 40.29 17.02 -10.82
C CYS A 1022 41.58 17.70 -11.25
N LYS A 1023 42.69 16.96 -11.27
CA LYS A 1023 43.97 17.45 -11.77
C LYS A 1023 44.31 16.71 -13.06
N TYR A 1024 44.58 17.46 -14.12
CA TYR A 1024 44.95 16.93 -15.43
C TYR A 1024 46.30 17.49 -15.88
N ASP A 1025 47.28 16.64 -16.15
CA ASP A 1025 48.64 17.08 -16.56
C ASP A 1025 48.91 16.94 -18.07
N GLY A 1026 47.91 16.51 -18.85
CA GLY A 1026 48.06 16.22 -20.28
C GLY A 1026 48.38 14.76 -20.60
N HIS A 1027 48.71 13.93 -19.60
CA HIS A 1027 48.99 12.50 -19.78
C HIS A 1027 48.19 11.62 -18.81
N ARG A 1028 47.87 12.13 -17.63
CA ARG A 1028 47.18 11.47 -16.53
C ARG A 1028 46.17 12.42 -15.91
N ILE A 1029 45.19 11.82 -15.25
CA ILE A 1029 44.18 12.53 -14.47
C ILE A 1029 44.10 11.96 -13.07
N TRP A 1030 43.82 12.82 -12.11
CA TRP A 1030 43.60 12.45 -10.71
C TRP A 1030 42.31 13.08 -10.25
N LEU A 1031 41.38 12.24 -9.76
CA LEU A 1031 40.24 12.69 -8.99
C LEU A 1031 40.53 12.47 -7.50
N HIS A 1032 40.13 13.43 -6.68
CA HIS A 1032 40.22 13.27 -5.23
C HIS A 1032 39.13 14.05 -4.50
N LYS A 1033 38.85 13.62 -3.26
CA LYS A 1033 37.81 14.20 -2.41
C LYS A 1033 36.45 14.22 -3.12
N CYS A 1034 36.10 13.16 -3.84
CA CYS A 1034 34.78 13.04 -4.45
C CYS A 1034 33.70 12.94 -3.36
N HIS A 1035 32.70 13.80 -3.43
CA HIS A 1035 31.66 13.85 -2.42
C HIS A 1035 30.34 14.39 -2.99
N LEU A 1036 29.23 14.07 -2.34
CA LEU A 1036 27.92 14.64 -2.68
C LEU A 1036 27.87 16.09 -2.21
N GLY A 1037 27.24 16.97 -2.98
CA GLY A 1037 27.27 18.43 -2.75
C GLY A 1037 26.68 18.88 -1.41
N ASP A 1038 25.90 18.04 -0.73
CA ASP A 1038 25.34 18.33 0.58
C ASP A 1038 26.01 17.55 1.73
N SER A 1039 27.07 16.80 1.45
CA SER A 1039 27.76 15.95 2.44
C SER A 1039 28.74 16.71 3.33
N TYR A 1040 29.21 17.89 2.92
CA TYR A 1040 30.09 18.76 3.70
C TYR A 1040 29.37 19.94 4.35
N SER A 1041 30.02 20.56 5.33
CA SER A 1041 29.60 21.87 5.84
C SER A 1041 29.91 22.96 4.83
N GLU A 1042 29.19 24.08 4.91
CA GLU A 1042 29.35 25.20 3.96
C GLU A 1042 30.79 25.77 3.97
N GLU A 1043 31.45 25.75 5.13
CA GLU A 1043 32.86 26.17 5.26
C GLU A 1043 33.83 25.19 4.59
N ALA A 1044 33.58 23.88 4.72
CA ALA A 1044 34.42 22.86 4.11
C ALA A 1044 34.22 22.77 2.59
N GLU A 1045 33.01 23.05 2.10
CA GLU A 1045 32.76 23.18 0.66
C GLU A 1045 33.56 24.34 0.05
N LYS A 1046 33.59 25.49 0.75
CA LYS A 1046 34.42 26.64 0.33
C LYS A 1046 35.91 26.33 0.37
N GLU A 1047 36.37 25.57 1.38
CA GLU A 1047 37.76 25.12 1.46
C GLU A 1047 38.10 24.14 0.33
N PHE A 1048 37.16 23.26 -0.04
CA PHE A 1048 37.29 22.33 -1.16
C PHE A 1048 37.49 23.07 -2.49
N GLU A 1049 36.69 24.11 -2.77
CA GLU A 1049 36.79 24.94 -3.99
C GLU A 1049 38.10 25.74 -4.07
N LEU A 1050 38.67 26.14 -2.92
CA LEU A 1050 39.93 26.88 -2.85
C LEU A 1050 41.18 26.01 -3.00
N TYR A 1051 41.07 24.69 -2.79
CA TYR A 1051 42.22 23.81 -2.72
C TYR A 1051 42.59 23.24 -4.12
N PRO A 1052 43.78 23.55 -4.67
CA PRO A 1052 44.18 23.18 -6.05
C PRO A 1052 44.50 21.69 -6.24
N GLY A 1053 44.23 20.87 -5.23
CA GLY A 1053 44.39 19.43 -5.27
C GLY A 1053 45.72 18.88 -4.78
N GLN A 1054 45.77 17.56 -4.55
CA GLN A 1054 46.99 16.88 -4.10
C GLN A 1054 47.99 16.74 -5.27
N LEU A 1055 49.29 16.80 -4.94
CA LEU A 1055 50.37 16.61 -5.92
C LEU A 1055 50.66 15.14 -6.23
N ASN A 1056 50.11 14.20 -5.46
CA ASN A 1056 50.35 12.76 -5.53
C ASN A 1056 49.15 11.94 -5.01
N ASN A 1057 49.04 10.68 -5.45
CA ASN A 1057 48.13 9.70 -4.87
C ASN A 1057 48.60 9.35 -3.46
N GLN A 1058 47.99 9.91 -2.42
CA GLN A 1058 47.97 9.23 -1.13
C GLN A 1058 46.90 8.15 -1.20
N ILE A 1059 47.33 6.92 -1.49
CA ILE A 1059 46.52 5.72 -1.20
C ILE A 1059 46.46 5.66 0.34
N PHE A 1060 45.33 6.06 0.91
CA PHE A 1060 45.02 5.80 2.32
C PHE A 1060 44.32 4.45 2.47
#